data_AF-A0A1V6EYU1-F1
#
_entry.id   AF-A0A1V6EYU1-F1
#
_cell.length_a   1.000
_cell.length_b   1.000
_cell.length_c   1.000
_cell.angle_alpha   90.00
_cell.angle_beta   90.00
_cell.angle_gamma   90.00
#
_symmetry.space_group_name_H-M   'P 1'
#
loop_
_entity.id
_entity.type
_entity.pdbx_description
1 polymer ?
#
loop_
_entity_poly.entity_id
_entity_poly.type
_entity_poly.pdbx_seq_one_letter_code
_entity_poly.pdbx_strand_id
1 'polypeptide(L)'
;MRLTQNRLARIVILIAGLYLISISMWAALVQPENALLAAKNYLKGMEFTHQIYTDKAELYTYNGGKIVPLEANKITEAEPVLYYINFTNGNYAVVSAEDNFYPVLAYSDEGITNLHNLPPAFYYWLDSYEAQVRQIREAKLSYPENVQLWQKLLSGTYSNASKNERAINPLVTTMWDQGWPYNALCPADQQGPGGHVYAGCVATAMGMVMKYWNHPQTGVGNESYYCPGYGYQSANFGNTTYLWDQMYDTAGSDYIPIATLLYHLGVSVHMGYSVDGSGAQSADAAVAYVDHFRYPSAQFILKSSYSDTNWNSLITAQIDNGCPVYYSGYDPVEGGHAFVADGYDVANHFHFNFGWSGSGNGYFYTTNISGFTQNQGAIVNTIPENYSIANVPVRITAMDTNAGDNFTVSIKTNPLLGSWNVNHYDLNLYYDNAFVDYIGYSVTGTISETGTTTVAENTPGIISVDWNNTSSIIGGGLLINLTFRARDMGDYLFYMSMNYNTTPITNVNDIMVHSSAPVATIAESQLSLTNIMHLAYNTIGSTQLNTTYLLPSWNIRHYQGNINYDPAKLEFVGITTEETISAGCEVNVDTSTSGVINITANSTAPLYGSGTLLGIKFKAIGNTGSMSVTQISLSDFLYNTTAIAQVGSANVILSAYTDIEDEVITVPQPKLEVYPNPFRDNAILKFTGTSKETVQVGIYNLKGQLVKALQISDPLNSQIQWNRSDAKGRTVSDGIYFLRWQQGEQNGTNKVLIIK
;
A
#
# COMPACT_ATOMS: atom_id res chain seq x y z
N MET A 1 -0.88 82.75 1.81
CA MET A 1 0.01 81.72 2.36
C MET A 1 -0.76 80.49 2.87
N ARG A 2 -1.66 79.90 2.06
CA ARG A 2 -2.42 78.67 2.40
C ARG A 2 -2.62 77.68 1.22
N LEU A 3 -2.09 78.00 0.03
CA LEU A 3 -2.22 77.18 -1.17
C LEU A 3 -0.99 76.30 -1.48
N THR A 4 0.13 76.48 -0.76
CA THR A 4 1.38 75.75 -0.99
C THR A 4 1.53 74.47 -0.14
N GLN A 5 0.92 74.40 1.05
CA GLN A 5 1.01 73.22 1.91
C GLN A 5 0.19 72.02 1.39
N ASN A 6 -0.97 72.25 0.75
CA ASN A 6 -1.80 71.15 0.23
C ASN A 6 -1.26 70.53 -1.06
N ARG A 7 -0.45 71.24 -1.84
CA ARG A 7 0.25 70.65 -3.00
C ARG A 7 1.44 69.80 -2.56
N LEU A 8 2.21 70.24 -1.56
CA LEU A 8 3.30 69.43 -1.02
C LEU A 8 2.79 68.15 -0.34
N ALA A 9 1.71 68.23 0.45
CA ALA A 9 1.12 67.06 1.10
C ALA A 9 0.56 66.05 0.09
N ARG A 10 -0.08 66.51 -1.00
CA ARG A 10 -0.57 65.62 -2.06
C ARG A 10 0.56 65.00 -2.90
N ILE A 11 1.65 65.73 -3.14
CA ILE A 11 2.83 65.19 -3.83
C ILE A 11 3.57 64.19 -2.94
N VAL A 12 3.69 64.46 -1.63
CA VAL A 12 4.29 63.51 -0.67
C VAL A 12 3.42 62.27 -0.50
N ILE A 13 2.09 62.38 -0.53
CA ILE A 13 1.18 61.21 -0.48
C ILE A 13 1.18 60.45 -1.81
N LEU A 14 1.31 61.12 -2.97
CA LEU A 14 1.47 60.44 -4.26
C LEU A 14 2.84 59.77 -4.37
N ILE A 15 3.91 60.39 -3.88
CA ILE A 15 5.26 59.81 -3.86
C ILE A 15 5.34 58.68 -2.83
N ALA A 16 4.75 58.83 -1.63
CA ALA A 16 4.66 57.76 -0.64
C ALA A 16 3.75 56.61 -1.11
N GLY A 17 2.67 56.92 -1.85
CA GLY A 17 1.80 55.93 -2.49
C GLY A 17 2.48 55.23 -3.68
N LEU A 18 3.30 55.92 -4.46
CA LEU A 18 4.14 55.34 -5.52
C LEU A 18 5.29 54.52 -4.93
N TYR A 19 5.86 54.91 -3.79
CA TYR A 19 6.86 54.11 -3.05
C TYR A 19 6.25 52.91 -2.30
N LEU A 20 4.99 52.99 -1.84
CA LEU A 20 4.25 51.88 -1.23
C LEU A 20 3.72 50.88 -2.27
N ILE A 21 3.54 51.29 -3.52
CA ILE A 21 3.21 50.41 -4.66
C ILE A 21 4.49 49.89 -5.35
N SER A 22 5.67 50.40 -4.97
CA SER A 22 6.97 49.91 -5.42
C SER A 22 7.80 49.34 -4.27
N ILE A 23 7.20 48.54 -3.37
CA ILE A 23 7.99 47.51 -2.70
C ILE A 23 8.33 46.52 -3.80
N SER A 24 9.46 46.78 -4.46
CA SER A 24 10.14 45.80 -5.29
C SER A 24 10.32 44.60 -4.37
N MET A 25 9.56 43.53 -4.60
CA MET A 25 9.85 42.23 -3.99
C MET A 25 11.21 41.82 -4.57
N TRP A 26 12.27 42.16 -3.86
CA TRP A 26 13.60 41.66 -4.20
C TRP A 26 13.58 40.17 -3.88
N ALA A 27 13.97 39.39 -4.88
CA ALA A 27 14.18 37.95 -4.74
C ALA A 27 15.09 37.68 -3.54
N ALA A 28 14.68 36.78 -2.66
CA ALA A 28 15.36 36.47 -1.41
C ALA A 28 15.81 35.01 -1.37
N LEU A 29 17.01 34.78 -0.82
CA LEU A 29 17.51 33.44 -0.56
C LEU A 29 16.52 32.69 0.34
N VAL A 30 15.99 31.57 -0.17
CA VAL A 30 15.06 30.72 0.59
C VAL A 30 15.82 30.03 1.71
N GLN A 31 15.34 30.20 2.94
CA GLN A 31 15.90 29.52 4.12
C GLN A 31 15.49 28.03 4.14
N PRO A 32 16.33 27.13 4.69
CA PRO A 32 16.05 25.69 4.70
C PRO A 32 14.69 25.30 5.31
N GLU A 33 14.27 25.99 6.37
CA GLU A 33 12.96 25.76 7.01
C GLU A 33 11.78 26.13 6.10
N ASN A 34 11.94 27.17 5.27
CA ASN A 34 10.94 27.59 4.30
C ASN A 34 10.90 26.61 3.12
N ALA A 35 12.05 26.10 2.69
CA ALA A 35 12.13 25.05 1.67
C ALA A 35 11.42 23.75 2.13
N LEU A 36 11.67 23.32 3.37
CA LEU A 36 10.98 22.17 3.97
C LEU A 36 9.48 22.39 4.10
N LEU A 37 9.06 23.56 4.58
CA LEU A 37 7.64 23.89 4.70
C LEU A 37 6.94 23.91 3.33
N ALA A 38 7.59 24.51 2.32
CA ALA A 38 7.09 24.56 0.96
C ALA A 38 6.95 23.15 0.37
N ALA A 39 7.97 22.27 0.53
CA ALA A 39 7.88 20.88 0.10
C ALA A 39 6.72 20.15 0.79
N LYS A 40 6.60 20.25 2.12
CA LYS A 40 5.50 19.61 2.87
C LYS A 40 4.13 20.07 2.40
N ASN A 41 3.95 21.37 2.18
CA ASN A 41 2.66 21.91 1.73
C ASN A 41 2.38 21.59 0.26
N TYR A 42 3.41 21.54 -0.59
CA TYR A 42 3.29 21.08 -1.97
C TYR A 42 2.83 19.62 -2.00
N LEU A 43 3.56 18.73 -1.32
CA LEU A 43 3.24 17.30 -1.23
C LEU A 43 1.87 17.07 -0.58
N LYS A 44 1.52 17.75 0.51
CA LYS A 44 0.18 17.64 1.13
C LYS A 44 -0.95 18.09 0.19
N GLY A 45 -0.68 19.03 -0.71
CA GLY A 45 -1.61 19.47 -1.74
C GLY A 45 -1.79 18.45 -2.88
N MET A 46 -1.05 17.33 -2.87
CA MET A 46 -1.12 16.27 -3.85
C MET A 46 -1.78 15.02 -3.27
N GLU A 47 -2.79 14.49 -3.96
CA GLU A 47 -3.29 13.13 -3.72
C GLU A 47 -2.30 12.11 -4.30
N PHE A 48 -1.53 11.45 -3.43
CA PHE A 48 -0.63 10.37 -3.83
C PHE A 48 -1.35 9.03 -3.77
N THR A 49 -0.89 8.07 -4.57
CA THR A 49 -1.30 6.66 -4.46
C THR A 49 -0.82 6.04 -3.14
N HIS A 50 0.24 6.59 -2.53
CA HIS A 50 0.80 6.15 -1.25
C HIS A 50 0.86 7.30 -0.22
N GLN A 51 0.61 7.01 1.06
CA GLN A 51 0.80 8.02 2.12
C GLN A 51 2.27 8.44 2.20
N ILE A 52 2.57 9.70 1.88
CA ILE A 52 3.89 10.27 2.15
C ILE A 52 3.97 10.68 3.63
N TYR A 53 4.77 9.93 4.38
CA TYR A 53 5.17 10.32 5.73
C TYR A 53 6.21 11.44 5.68
N THR A 54 5.75 12.69 5.81
CA THR A 54 6.62 13.88 5.82
C THR A 54 7.14 14.26 7.21
N ASP A 55 6.87 13.45 8.23
CA ASP A 55 7.15 13.77 9.64
C ASP A 55 8.65 13.80 9.96
N LYS A 56 9.44 12.94 9.31
CA LYS A 56 10.89 12.89 9.43
C LYS A 56 11.53 13.23 8.08
N ALA A 57 12.38 14.24 8.08
CA ALA A 57 13.09 14.70 6.89
C ALA A 57 14.55 15.03 7.23
N GLU A 58 15.46 14.65 6.34
CA GLU A 58 16.86 15.04 6.37
C GLU A 58 17.12 16.03 5.24
N LEU A 59 17.77 17.15 5.55
CA LEU A 59 18.03 18.21 4.59
C LEU A 59 19.48 18.18 4.12
N TYR A 60 19.63 18.23 2.81
CA TYR A 60 20.89 18.32 2.09
C TYR A 60 20.85 19.54 1.19
N THR A 61 22.03 20.05 0.84
CA THR A 61 22.22 21.08 -0.18
C THR A 61 22.86 20.48 -1.41
N TYR A 62 22.43 20.92 -2.58
CA TYR A 62 23.11 20.60 -3.83
C TYR A 62 23.99 21.78 -4.26
N ASN A 63 25.25 21.50 -4.59
CA ASN A 63 26.17 22.50 -5.15
C ASN A 63 27.28 21.82 -5.95
N GLY A 64 27.38 22.12 -7.24
CA GLY A 64 28.49 21.66 -8.09
C GLY A 64 28.58 20.14 -8.18
N GLY A 65 27.49 19.47 -8.55
CA GLY A 65 27.47 18.02 -8.75
C GLY A 65 27.32 17.18 -7.47
N LYS A 66 27.17 17.80 -6.29
CA LYS A 66 27.22 17.09 -5.00
C LYS A 66 26.04 17.41 -4.11
N ILE A 67 25.44 16.35 -3.56
CA ILE A 67 24.46 16.43 -2.46
C ILE A 67 25.23 16.28 -1.14
N VAL A 68 25.21 17.31 -0.30
CA VAL A 68 25.93 17.33 0.99
C VAL A 68 24.98 17.64 2.15
N PRO A 69 25.16 17.05 3.34
CA PRO A 69 24.32 17.38 4.49
C PRO A 69 24.35 18.88 4.81
N LEU A 70 23.19 19.46 5.15
CA LEU A 70 23.06 20.91 5.40
C LEU A 70 24.04 21.43 6.47
N GLU A 71 24.36 20.61 7.49
CA GLU A 71 25.32 20.97 8.54
C GLU A 71 26.75 21.13 8.02
N ALA A 72 27.14 20.38 6.98
CA ALA A 72 28.45 20.46 6.34
C ALA A 72 28.60 21.68 5.42
N ASN A 73 27.48 22.23 4.93
CA ASN A 73 27.47 23.39 4.03
C ASN A 73 27.80 24.72 4.75
N LYS A 74 27.80 24.75 6.09
CA LYS A 74 28.31 25.89 6.88
C LYS A 74 29.83 26.12 6.72
N ILE A 75 30.54 25.17 6.10
CA ILE A 75 31.99 25.21 5.88
C ILE A 75 32.34 25.82 4.51
N THR A 76 31.39 25.88 3.56
CA THR A 76 31.58 26.45 2.22
C THR A 76 31.02 27.87 2.15
N GLU A 77 31.78 28.84 1.63
CA GLU A 77 31.37 30.25 1.47
C GLU A 77 30.29 30.48 0.37
N ALA A 78 29.80 29.43 -0.30
CA ALA A 78 28.86 29.55 -1.41
C ALA A 78 27.40 29.46 -0.94
N GLU A 79 26.57 30.41 -1.37
CA GLU A 79 25.12 30.37 -1.12
C GLU A 79 24.50 29.11 -1.75
N PRO A 80 23.58 28.42 -1.04
CA PRO A 80 22.91 27.25 -1.60
C PRO A 80 22.07 27.62 -2.82
N VAL A 81 22.00 26.71 -3.79
CA VAL A 81 21.23 26.86 -5.03
C VAL A 81 19.98 25.96 -5.02
N LEU A 82 20.09 24.75 -4.48
CA LEU A 82 18.97 23.81 -4.30
C LEU A 82 19.07 23.12 -2.93
N TYR A 83 17.93 22.70 -2.42
CA TYR A 83 17.81 21.81 -1.27
C TYR A 83 17.30 20.46 -1.73
N TYR A 84 17.97 19.38 -1.32
CA TYR A 84 17.47 18.02 -1.45
C TYR A 84 16.93 17.59 -0.08
N ILE A 85 15.67 17.22 -0.03
CA ILE A 85 14.96 16.83 1.18
C ILE A 85 14.68 15.34 1.08
N ASN A 86 15.37 14.55 1.90
CA ASN A 86 15.14 13.12 2.01
C ASN A 86 14.08 12.86 3.08
N PHE A 87 12.94 12.28 2.69
CA PHE A 87 11.92 11.83 3.63
C PHE A 87 12.13 10.35 3.99
N THR A 88 11.43 9.88 5.02
CA THR A 88 11.45 8.46 5.38
C THR A 88 11.04 7.57 4.21
N ASN A 89 11.62 6.36 4.19
CA ASN A 89 11.40 5.34 3.17
C ASN A 89 11.86 5.73 1.76
N GLY A 90 12.80 6.68 1.57
CA GLY A 90 13.35 6.96 0.24
C GLY A 90 12.44 7.80 -0.67
N ASN A 91 11.45 8.50 -0.09
CA ASN A 91 10.76 9.61 -0.75
C ASN A 91 11.65 10.86 -0.71
N TYR A 92 11.56 11.73 -1.72
CA TYR A 92 12.36 12.95 -1.74
C TYR A 92 11.63 14.15 -2.34
N ALA A 93 12.15 15.35 -2.07
CA ALA A 93 11.83 16.56 -2.81
C ALA A 93 13.09 17.39 -3.06
N VAL A 94 13.21 17.96 -4.26
CA VAL A 94 14.23 18.93 -4.65
C VAL A 94 13.57 20.30 -4.74
N VAL A 95 14.07 21.24 -3.97
CA VAL A 95 13.45 22.57 -3.78
C VAL A 95 14.45 23.66 -4.17
N SER A 96 13.97 24.67 -4.89
CA SER A 96 14.78 25.85 -5.21
C SER A 96 15.21 26.61 -3.96
N ALA A 97 16.47 27.06 -3.89
CA ALA A 97 16.91 28.02 -2.88
C ALA A 97 16.65 29.48 -3.28
N GLU A 98 15.88 29.70 -4.34
CA GLU A 98 15.56 30.99 -4.96
C GLU A 98 14.03 31.16 -5.05
N ASP A 99 13.49 32.18 -4.37
CA ASP A 99 12.04 32.42 -4.25
C ASP A 99 11.42 33.03 -5.53
N ASN A 100 12.27 33.43 -6.46
CA ASN A 100 11.92 33.90 -7.78
C ASN A 100 11.98 32.78 -8.85
N PHE A 101 12.22 31.53 -8.43
CA PHE A 101 12.16 30.33 -9.27
C PHE A 101 11.05 29.37 -8.81
N TYR A 102 10.70 28.38 -9.62
CA TYR A 102 9.64 27.44 -9.27
C TYR A 102 10.00 26.67 -7.98
N PRO A 103 9.08 26.53 -7.00
CA PRO A 103 9.45 26.05 -5.66
C PRO A 103 9.94 24.60 -5.61
N VAL A 104 9.10 23.65 -6.01
CA VAL A 104 9.38 22.21 -5.95
C VAL A 104 9.72 21.72 -7.36
N LEU A 105 11.00 21.47 -7.57
CA LEU A 105 11.58 21.18 -8.89
C LEU A 105 11.57 19.70 -9.21
N ALA A 106 11.71 18.84 -8.21
CA ALA A 106 11.48 17.41 -8.37
C ALA A 106 10.93 16.81 -7.08
N TYR A 107 10.21 15.70 -7.16
CA TYR A 107 9.80 14.94 -5.99
C TYR A 107 9.48 13.48 -6.35
N SER A 108 9.45 12.60 -5.36
CA SER A 108 9.06 11.20 -5.52
C SER A 108 8.22 10.73 -4.33
N ASP A 109 7.17 9.96 -4.65
CA ASP A 109 6.27 9.30 -3.70
C ASP A 109 6.38 7.78 -3.73
N GLU A 110 7.35 7.23 -4.48
CA GLU A 110 7.50 5.79 -4.69
C GLU A 110 8.21 5.07 -3.53
N GLY A 111 8.96 5.79 -2.71
CA GLY A 111 9.59 5.22 -1.51
C GLY A 111 10.70 4.20 -1.78
N ILE A 112 11.45 4.37 -2.87
CA ILE A 112 12.48 3.41 -3.30
C ILE A 112 13.82 4.07 -3.65
N THR A 113 13.95 5.40 -3.49
CA THR A 113 15.19 6.09 -3.85
C THR A 113 16.31 5.81 -2.86
N ASN A 114 17.49 5.45 -3.39
CA ASN A 114 18.73 5.39 -2.64
C ASN A 114 19.58 6.62 -2.93
N LEU A 115 19.61 7.56 -1.98
CA LEU A 115 20.37 8.82 -2.08
C LEU A 115 21.87 8.62 -2.35
N HIS A 116 22.43 7.47 -1.96
CA HIS A 116 23.84 7.15 -2.19
C HIS A 116 24.11 6.43 -3.52
N ASN A 117 23.06 6.14 -4.28
CA ASN A 117 23.13 5.51 -5.60
C ASN A 117 22.08 6.13 -6.53
N LEU A 118 22.26 7.40 -6.87
CA LEU A 118 21.43 8.11 -7.82
C LEU A 118 22.01 7.99 -9.24
N PRO A 119 21.16 7.89 -10.27
CA PRO A 119 21.64 7.77 -11.64
C PRO A 119 22.26 9.09 -12.13
N PRO A 120 23.26 9.06 -13.04
CA PRO A 120 23.84 10.27 -13.63
C PRO A 120 22.81 11.24 -14.24
N ALA A 121 21.76 10.71 -14.88
CA ALA A 121 20.67 11.50 -15.43
C ALA A 121 19.90 12.33 -14.38
N PHE A 122 19.86 11.87 -13.12
CA PHE A 122 19.28 12.62 -12.01
C PHE A 122 20.12 13.86 -11.69
N TYR A 123 21.42 13.68 -11.51
CA TYR A 123 22.36 14.77 -11.22
C TYR A 123 22.33 15.83 -12.32
N TYR A 124 22.20 15.39 -13.55
CA TYR A 124 22.11 16.27 -14.69
C TYR A 124 20.90 17.23 -14.62
N TRP A 125 19.72 16.73 -14.20
CA TRP A 125 18.56 17.61 -13.95
C TRP A 125 18.85 18.64 -12.86
N LEU A 126 19.52 18.22 -11.79
CA LEU A 126 19.93 19.11 -10.69
C LEU A 126 20.93 20.17 -11.14
N ASP A 127 21.94 19.81 -11.93
CA ASP A 127 22.91 20.75 -12.50
C ASP A 127 22.24 21.82 -13.36
N SER A 128 21.21 21.43 -14.12
CA SER A 128 20.46 22.40 -14.90
C SER A 128 19.59 23.33 -14.07
N TYR A 129 18.97 22.82 -13.00
CA TYR A 129 18.26 23.67 -12.05
C TYR A 129 19.23 24.65 -11.38
N GLU A 130 20.41 24.19 -10.97
CA GLU A 130 21.46 25.03 -10.40
C GLU A 130 21.88 26.13 -11.38
N ALA A 131 22.13 25.81 -12.65
CA ALA A 131 22.52 26.78 -13.67
C ALA A 131 21.47 27.89 -13.85
N GLN A 132 20.18 27.54 -13.83
CA GLN A 132 19.08 28.51 -13.93
C GLN A 132 18.98 29.38 -12.69
N VAL A 133 19.09 28.82 -11.49
CA VAL A 133 19.10 29.59 -10.24
C VAL A 133 20.25 30.61 -10.27
N ARG A 134 21.45 30.19 -10.69
CA ARG A 134 22.60 31.09 -10.85
C ARG A 134 22.32 32.18 -11.88
N GLN A 135 21.77 31.84 -13.03
CA GLN A 135 21.40 32.82 -14.07
C GLN A 135 20.37 33.84 -13.56
N ILE A 136 19.34 33.41 -12.83
CA ILE A 136 18.32 34.28 -12.24
C ILE A 136 18.97 35.30 -11.30
N ARG A 137 19.87 34.84 -10.43
CA ARG A 137 20.62 35.68 -9.48
C ARG A 137 21.54 36.67 -10.19
N GLU A 138 22.36 36.19 -11.14
CA GLU A 138 23.34 36.99 -11.87
C GLU A 138 22.68 38.06 -12.75
N ALA A 139 21.67 37.67 -13.54
CA ALA A 139 20.95 38.56 -14.44
C ALA A 139 19.85 39.38 -13.74
N LYS A 140 19.60 39.14 -12.44
CA LYS A 140 18.55 39.80 -11.63
C LYS A 140 17.18 39.76 -12.30
N LEU A 141 16.84 38.59 -12.85
CA LEU A 141 15.55 38.36 -13.52
C LEU A 141 14.40 38.41 -12.49
N SER A 142 13.18 38.69 -12.93
CA SER A 142 12.01 38.75 -12.06
C SER A 142 10.85 37.94 -12.67
N TYR A 143 10.34 37.00 -11.88
CA TYR A 143 9.20 36.14 -12.18
C TYR A 143 8.18 36.23 -11.03
N PRO A 144 7.37 37.32 -10.99
CA PRO A 144 6.46 37.60 -9.88
C PRO A 144 5.46 36.47 -9.59
N GLU A 145 5.11 35.66 -10.59
CA GLU A 145 4.28 34.47 -10.48
C GLU A 145 4.89 33.41 -9.56
N ASN A 146 6.22 33.21 -9.61
CA ASN A 146 6.92 32.25 -8.75
C ASN A 146 6.94 32.73 -7.30
N VAL A 147 7.19 34.04 -7.09
CA VAL A 147 7.15 34.64 -5.75
C VAL A 147 5.76 34.49 -5.12
N GLN A 148 4.69 34.68 -5.89
CA GLN A 148 3.32 34.44 -5.40
C GLN A 148 3.06 32.96 -5.09
N LEU A 149 3.58 32.04 -5.89
CA LEU A 149 3.46 30.61 -5.64
C LEU A 149 4.16 30.21 -4.34
N TRP A 150 5.37 30.72 -4.09
CA TRP A 150 6.08 30.58 -2.82
C TRP A 150 5.26 31.09 -1.64
N GLN A 151 4.67 32.28 -1.73
CA GLN A 151 3.82 32.83 -0.66
C GLN A 151 2.60 31.96 -0.36
N LYS A 152 1.96 31.38 -1.40
CA LYS A 152 0.84 30.44 -1.22
C LYS A 152 1.27 29.17 -0.50
N LEU A 153 2.43 28.60 -0.88
CA LEU A 153 2.99 27.41 -0.22
C LEU A 153 3.35 27.70 1.23
N LEU A 154 4.04 28.80 1.53
CA LEU A 154 4.46 29.15 2.89
C LEU A 154 3.27 29.52 3.80
N SER A 155 2.20 30.10 3.25
CA SER A 155 0.97 30.37 4.00
C SER A 155 0.03 29.16 4.15
N GLY A 156 0.35 28.02 3.52
CA GLY A 156 -0.51 26.82 3.52
C GLY A 156 -1.83 27.01 2.75
N THR A 157 -1.91 28.01 1.87
CA THR A 157 -3.09 28.31 1.04
C THR A 157 -2.96 27.77 -0.38
N TYR A 158 -1.85 27.08 -0.67
CA TYR A 158 -1.66 26.36 -1.92
C TYR A 158 -2.71 25.28 -2.11
N SER A 159 -3.46 25.40 -3.20
CA SER A 159 -4.38 24.38 -3.71
C SER A 159 -4.01 24.09 -5.16
N ASN A 160 -3.72 22.83 -5.49
CA ASN A 160 -3.44 22.45 -6.86
C ASN A 160 -4.77 22.34 -7.65
N ALA A 161 -5.31 23.49 -8.07
CA ALA A 161 -6.61 23.58 -8.76
C ALA A 161 -6.62 22.91 -10.14
N SER A 162 -5.45 22.54 -10.68
CA SER A 162 -5.27 21.91 -11.99
C SER A 162 -5.50 20.40 -11.99
N LYS A 163 -5.61 19.77 -10.80
CA LYS A 163 -5.62 18.30 -10.67
C LYS A 163 -6.94 17.63 -11.06
N ASN A 164 -8.04 18.38 -11.14
CA ASN A 164 -9.35 17.76 -11.27
C ASN A 164 -9.65 17.09 -12.63
N GLU A 165 -8.79 17.18 -13.66
CA GLU A 165 -9.15 16.61 -14.98
C GLU A 165 -8.04 15.90 -15.79
N ARG A 166 -6.73 15.96 -15.45
CA ARG A 166 -5.68 15.48 -16.39
C ARG A 166 -4.45 14.74 -15.86
N ALA A 167 -4.19 14.63 -14.55
CA ALA A 167 -2.98 13.92 -14.09
C ALA A 167 -2.99 12.42 -14.51
N ILE A 168 -1.85 11.90 -14.97
CA ILE A 168 -1.67 10.48 -15.30
C ILE A 168 -0.54 9.91 -14.43
N ASN A 169 -0.88 8.91 -13.61
CA ASN A 169 0.10 8.16 -12.82
C ASN A 169 1.10 7.43 -13.74
N PRO A 170 2.28 7.04 -13.23
CA PRO A 170 3.29 6.34 -14.02
C PRO A 170 2.70 5.11 -14.71
N LEU A 171 2.79 5.07 -16.04
CA LEU A 171 2.25 4.00 -16.88
C LEU A 171 3.11 2.74 -16.76
N VAL A 172 4.42 2.88 -16.56
CA VAL A 172 5.35 1.76 -16.54
C VAL A 172 5.59 1.31 -15.10
N THR A 173 5.46 0.01 -14.85
CA THR A 173 5.68 -0.61 -13.53
C THR A 173 7.08 -1.18 -13.35
N THR A 174 7.84 -1.36 -14.43
CA THR A 174 9.16 -1.99 -14.38
C THR A 174 10.18 -1.10 -13.69
N MET A 175 10.93 -1.68 -12.77
CA MET A 175 12.08 -1.09 -12.08
C MET A 175 13.36 -1.79 -12.54
N TRP A 176 13.59 -1.82 -13.86
CA TRP A 176 14.75 -2.47 -14.44
C TRP A 176 16.04 -1.68 -14.24
N ASP A 177 17.17 -2.36 -14.42
CA ASP A 177 18.52 -1.79 -14.29
C ASP A 177 19.39 -2.20 -15.49
N GLN A 178 20.65 -1.80 -15.47
CA GLN A 178 21.66 -2.09 -16.48
C GLN A 178 22.73 -3.06 -16.00
N GLY A 179 22.91 -3.19 -14.68
CA GLY A 179 23.89 -4.09 -14.07
C GLY A 179 23.35 -5.51 -13.85
N TRP A 180 24.06 -6.30 -13.03
CA TRP A 180 23.64 -7.66 -12.72
C TRP A 180 22.29 -7.70 -11.99
N PRO A 181 21.35 -8.60 -12.34
CA PRO A 181 21.46 -9.67 -13.36
C PRO A 181 20.91 -9.31 -14.75
N TYR A 182 20.53 -8.05 -14.99
CA TYR A 182 19.96 -7.56 -16.26
C TYR A 182 20.93 -7.69 -17.44
N ASN A 183 22.24 -7.64 -17.17
CA ASN A 183 23.31 -7.78 -18.16
C ASN A 183 23.88 -9.20 -18.28
N ALA A 184 23.23 -10.23 -17.74
CA ALA A 184 23.80 -11.58 -17.66
C ALA A 184 24.18 -12.21 -19.01
N LEU A 185 23.62 -11.71 -20.12
CA LEU A 185 23.92 -12.16 -21.48
C LEU A 185 24.76 -11.16 -22.29
N CYS A 186 25.11 -10.02 -21.71
CA CYS A 186 26.05 -9.08 -22.30
C CYS A 186 27.49 -9.64 -22.29
N PRO A 187 28.43 -9.07 -23.07
CA PRO A 187 29.82 -9.52 -23.08
C PRO A 187 30.44 -9.67 -21.68
N ALA A 188 31.17 -10.76 -21.47
CA ALA A 188 31.85 -11.02 -20.21
C ALA A 188 33.06 -10.09 -20.02
N ASP A 189 33.15 -9.45 -18.86
CA ASP A 189 34.31 -8.69 -18.39
C ASP A 189 34.31 -8.66 -16.86
N GLN A 190 35.39 -9.13 -16.23
CA GLN A 190 35.50 -9.26 -14.78
C GLN A 190 35.45 -7.93 -14.03
N GLN A 191 35.69 -6.80 -14.72
CA GLN A 191 35.60 -5.47 -14.12
C GLN A 191 34.16 -4.91 -14.11
N GLY A 192 33.27 -5.48 -14.92
CA GLY A 192 31.87 -5.08 -14.97
C GLY A 192 31.00 -5.74 -13.89
N PRO A 193 29.80 -5.20 -13.63
CA PRO A 193 28.90 -5.75 -12.62
C PRO A 193 28.50 -7.20 -12.94
N GLY A 194 28.69 -8.08 -11.95
CA GLY A 194 28.43 -9.51 -12.12
C GLY A 194 29.39 -10.24 -13.08
N GLY A 195 30.50 -9.60 -13.48
CA GLY A 195 31.43 -10.17 -14.45
C GLY A 195 31.05 -9.93 -15.91
N HIS A 196 30.17 -8.96 -16.17
CA HIS A 196 29.70 -8.58 -17.51
C HIS A 196 29.68 -7.06 -17.67
N VAL A 197 29.86 -6.57 -18.89
CA VAL A 197 29.64 -5.15 -19.24
C VAL A 197 28.18 -4.75 -19.01
N TYR A 198 27.91 -3.45 -18.84
CA TYR A 198 26.53 -2.96 -18.64
C TYR A 198 25.64 -3.23 -19.86
N ALA A 199 24.34 -3.46 -19.64
CA ALA A 199 23.36 -3.59 -20.72
C ALA A 199 23.21 -2.28 -21.55
N GLY A 200 23.31 -1.14 -20.88
CA GLY A 200 23.26 0.20 -21.47
C GLY A 200 21.89 0.86 -21.37
N CYS A 201 21.89 2.18 -21.14
CA CYS A 201 20.67 2.94 -20.82
C CYS A 201 19.65 2.93 -21.96
N VAL A 202 20.12 2.95 -23.22
CA VAL A 202 19.28 2.86 -24.41
C VAL A 202 18.52 1.54 -24.45
N ALA A 203 19.21 0.41 -24.21
CA ALA A 203 18.59 -0.91 -24.21
C ALA A 203 17.59 -1.06 -23.05
N THR A 204 17.93 -0.57 -21.85
CA THR A 204 17.02 -0.61 -20.69
C THR A 204 15.78 0.25 -20.92
N ALA A 205 15.92 1.48 -21.41
CA ALA A 205 14.77 2.35 -21.72
C ALA A 205 13.89 1.76 -22.85
N MET A 206 14.49 1.17 -23.89
CA MET A 206 13.74 0.44 -24.91
C MET A 206 12.97 -0.74 -24.30
N GLY A 207 13.65 -1.54 -23.47
CA GLY A 207 13.08 -2.72 -22.85
C GLY A 207 11.89 -2.42 -21.96
N MET A 208 11.97 -1.36 -21.15
CA MET A 208 10.86 -0.93 -20.27
C MET A 208 9.63 -0.51 -21.07
N VAL A 209 9.81 0.25 -22.16
CA VAL A 209 8.71 0.62 -23.08
C VAL A 209 8.13 -0.62 -23.76
N MET A 210 8.95 -1.56 -24.23
CA MET A 210 8.45 -2.79 -24.85
C MET A 210 7.71 -3.68 -23.87
N LYS A 211 8.20 -3.78 -22.63
CA LYS A 211 7.57 -4.56 -21.57
C LYS A 211 6.20 -4.02 -21.19
N TYR A 212 6.01 -2.70 -21.18
CA TYR A 212 4.70 -2.09 -20.99
C TYR A 212 3.65 -2.63 -21.98
N TRP A 213 4.03 -2.80 -23.25
CA TRP A 213 3.15 -3.36 -24.27
C TRP A 213 3.09 -4.90 -24.29
N ASN A 214 4.08 -5.56 -23.68
CA ASN A 214 4.36 -7.00 -23.86
C ASN A 214 4.45 -7.39 -25.35
N HIS A 215 5.22 -6.61 -26.13
CA HIS A 215 5.29 -6.77 -27.58
C HIS A 215 6.71 -6.55 -28.12
N PRO A 216 7.15 -7.31 -29.16
CA PRO A 216 6.42 -8.36 -29.87
C PRO A 216 6.61 -9.76 -29.28
N GLN A 217 5.74 -10.71 -29.62
CA GLN A 217 5.97 -12.13 -29.28
C GLN A 217 7.23 -12.68 -29.97
N THR A 218 7.55 -12.21 -31.17
CA THR A 218 8.74 -12.57 -31.94
C THR A 218 9.21 -11.37 -32.76
N GLY A 219 10.52 -11.13 -32.78
CA GLY A 219 11.12 -10.02 -33.53
C GLY A 219 11.16 -10.27 -35.04
N VAL A 220 11.95 -9.47 -35.74
CA VAL A 220 12.13 -9.56 -37.20
C VAL A 220 13.62 -9.48 -37.53
N GLY A 221 14.09 -10.41 -38.37
CA GLY A 221 15.47 -10.39 -38.85
C GLY A 221 16.50 -10.77 -37.79
N ASN A 222 17.75 -10.40 -38.05
CA ASN A 222 18.90 -10.64 -37.18
C ASN A 222 19.93 -9.54 -37.45
N GLU A 223 20.78 -9.26 -36.48
CA GLU A 223 21.86 -8.28 -36.62
C GLU A 223 23.18 -8.84 -36.10
N SER A 224 24.28 -8.33 -36.67
CA SER A 224 25.64 -8.66 -36.27
C SER A 224 26.58 -7.49 -36.52
N TYR A 225 27.33 -7.08 -35.51
CA TYR A 225 28.32 -6.01 -35.62
C TYR A 225 29.56 -6.32 -34.78
N TYR A 226 30.68 -5.71 -35.14
CA TYR A 226 31.91 -5.83 -34.38
C TYR A 226 31.96 -4.76 -33.28
N CYS A 227 31.98 -5.19 -32.03
CA CYS A 227 32.15 -4.34 -30.86
C CYS A 227 33.65 -4.28 -30.49
N PRO A 228 34.31 -3.11 -30.56
CA PRO A 228 35.71 -2.98 -30.15
C PRO A 228 35.93 -3.47 -28.72
N GLY A 229 36.93 -4.33 -28.52
CA GLY A 229 37.24 -4.93 -27.22
C GLY A 229 36.47 -6.22 -26.90
N TYR A 230 35.27 -6.41 -27.47
CA TYR A 230 34.38 -7.53 -27.13
C TYR A 230 34.04 -8.45 -28.31
N GLY A 231 34.56 -8.18 -29.50
CA GLY A 231 34.37 -9.02 -30.69
C GLY A 231 32.99 -8.87 -31.33
N TYR A 232 32.61 -9.83 -32.17
CA TYR A 232 31.30 -9.81 -32.81
C TYR A 232 30.18 -10.07 -31.82
N GLN A 233 29.19 -9.19 -31.81
CA GLN A 233 27.93 -9.35 -31.12
C GLN A 233 26.84 -9.68 -32.13
N SER A 234 25.92 -10.57 -31.80
CA SER A 234 24.90 -11.01 -32.75
C SER A 234 23.64 -11.49 -32.05
N ALA A 235 22.49 -11.19 -32.65
CA ALA A 235 21.20 -11.60 -32.15
C ALA A 235 20.25 -11.89 -33.32
N ASN A 236 19.47 -12.96 -33.21
CA ASN A 236 18.46 -13.33 -34.19
C ASN A 236 17.06 -13.10 -33.61
N PHE A 237 16.54 -11.89 -33.81
CA PHE A 237 15.25 -11.46 -33.29
C PHE A 237 14.09 -12.28 -33.89
N GLY A 238 14.18 -12.61 -35.18
CA GLY A 238 13.17 -13.37 -35.93
C GLY A 238 13.03 -14.83 -35.50
N ASN A 239 14.03 -15.40 -34.85
CA ASN A 239 14.00 -16.75 -34.28
C ASN A 239 13.86 -16.75 -32.74
N THR A 240 13.53 -15.60 -32.14
CA THR A 240 13.44 -15.45 -30.69
C THR A 240 12.00 -15.20 -30.27
N THR A 241 11.50 -16.05 -29.39
CA THR A 241 10.21 -15.82 -28.71
C THR A 241 10.45 -15.11 -27.39
N TYR A 242 9.91 -13.89 -27.24
CA TYR A 242 10.02 -13.12 -26.01
C TYR A 242 8.97 -13.57 -24.99
N LEU A 243 9.42 -14.07 -23.84
CA LEU A 243 8.57 -14.63 -22.79
C LEU A 243 8.09 -13.53 -21.83
N TRP A 244 7.23 -12.64 -22.32
CA TRP A 244 6.78 -11.46 -21.57
C TRP A 244 6.20 -11.77 -20.19
N ASP A 245 5.48 -12.88 -20.04
CA ASP A 245 4.90 -13.31 -18.75
C ASP A 245 5.96 -13.70 -17.71
N GLN A 246 7.19 -14.01 -18.15
CA GLN A 246 8.34 -14.32 -17.28
C GLN A 246 9.26 -13.10 -17.07
N MET A 247 8.94 -11.96 -17.70
CA MET A 247 9.64 -10.70 -17.49
C MET A 247 8.91 -9.90 -16.43
N TYR A 248 9.32 -10.02 -15.18
CA TYR A 248 8.72 -9.30 -14.05
C TYR A 248 9.16 -7.82 -14.00
N ASP A 249 8.52 -7.04 -13.13
CA ASP A 249 8.86 -5.62 -12.93
C ASP A 249 10.28 -5.42 -12.38
N THR A 250 10.83 -6.42 -11.68
CA THR A 250 12.24 -6.46 -11.26
C THR A 250 12.85 -7.80 -11.64
N ALA A 251 14.17 -7.83 -11.84
CA ALA A 251 14.84 -9.10 -12.07
C ALA A 251 14.92 -9.92 -10.76
N GLY A 252 14.14 -11.01 -10.71
CA GLY A 252 14.21 -12.04 -9.67
C GLY A 252 15.21 -13.15 -10.01
N SER A 253 14.94 -14.39 -9.55
CA SER A 253 15.73 -15.57 -9.91
C SER A 253 15.64 -15.93 -11.40
N ASP A 254 14.52 -15.63 -12.04
CA ASP A 254 14.23 -15.96 -13.44
C ASP A 254 14.54 -14.77 -14.39
N TYR A 255 15.76 -14.24 -14.31
CA TYR A 255 16.16 -13.02 -15.03
C TYR A 255 16.52 -13.21 -16.52
N ILE A 256 16.69 -14.46 -16.98
CA ILE A 256 17.15 -14.77 -18.34
C ILE A 256 16.27 -14.17 -19.45
N PRO A 257 14.92 -14.19 -19.36
CA PRO A 257 14.07 -13.52 -20.34
C PRO A 257 14.37 -12.01 -20.46
N ILE A 258 14.56 -11.31 -19.33
CA ILE A 258 14.89 -9.88 -19.30
C ILE A 258 16.29 -9.66 -19.91
N ALA A 259 17.29 -10.43 -19.46
CA ALA A 259 18.66 -10.32 -19.98
C ALA A 259 18.74 -10.61 -21.50
N THR A 260 17.93 -11.55 -22.00
CA THR A 260 17.83 -11.85 -23.43
C THR A 260 17.28 -10.66 -24.20
N LEU A 261 16.18 -10.06 -23.71
CA LEU A 261 15.62 -8.86 -24.31
C LEU A 261 16.65 -7.74 -24.33
N LEU A 262 17.25 -7.39 -23.19
CA LEU A 262 18.18 -6.27 -23.10
C LEU A 262 19.45 -6.47 -23.96
N TYR A 263 19.99 -7.69 -24.02
CA TYR A 263 21.10 -7.99 -24.94
C TYR A 263 20.67 -7.82 -26.40
N HIS A 264 19.50 -8.32 -26.80
CA HIS A 264 18.99 -8.17 -28.17
C HIS A 264 18.77 -6.71 -28.54
N LEU A 265 18.23 -5.91 -27.61
CA LEU A 265 18.07 -4.48 -27.82
C LEU A 265 19.42 -3.79 -27.98
N GLY A 266 20.41 -4.13 -27.15
CA GLY A 266 21.77 -3.64 -27.31
C GLY A 266 22.38 -3.99 -28.67
N VAL A 267 22.22 -5.22 -29.15
CA VAL A 267 22.69 -5.62 -30.48
C VAL A 267 21.98 -4.85 -31.60
N SER A 268 20.67 -4.64 -31.49
CA SER A 268 19.87 -3.94 -32.51
C SER A 268 20.27 -2.47 -32.72
N VAL A 269 20.94 -1.86 -31.74
CA VAL A 269 21.41 -0.46 -31.79
C VAL A 269 22.93 -0.36 -31.85
N HIS A 270 23.61 -1.46 -32.14
CA HIS A 270 25.08 -1.54 -32.20
C HIS A 270 25.77 -0.98 -30.94
N MET A 271 25.31 -1.42 -29.78
CA MET A 271 25.76 -0.93 -28.47
C MET A 271 27.29 -0.88 -28.35
N GLY A 272 27.83 0.28 -27.97
CA GLY A 272 29.21 0.40 -27.51
C GLY A 272 29.31 -0.14 -26.09
N TYR A 273 29.50 -1.46 -25.96
CA TYR A 273 29.59 -2.12 -24.66
C TYR A 273 30.84 -1.70 -23.88
N SER A 274 30.71 -1.46 -22.57
CA SER A 274 31.83 -1.14 -21.69
C SER A 274 31.54 -1.46 -20.22
N VAL A 275 32.60 -1.62 -19.42
CA VAL A 275 32.54 -1.79 -17.96
C VAL A 275 32.26 -0.49 -17.22
N ASP A 276 32.46 0.67 -17.85
CA ASP A 276 32.20 1.99 -17.26
C ASP A 276 30.84 2.58 -17.68
N GLY A 277 30.09 1.86 -18.50
CA GLY A 277 28.79 2.26 -19.04
C GLY A 277 28.69 2.03 -20.54
N SER A 278 27.61 1.39 -20.98
CA SER A 278 27.38 1.07 -22.39
C SER A 278 26.44 2.08 -23.05
N GLY A 279 26.76 2.52 -24.27
CA GLY A 279 26.03 3.59 -24.96
C GLY A 279 25.73 3.32 -26.44
N ALA A 280 24.64 3.89 -26.94
CA ALA A 280 24.18 3.84 -28.33
C ALA A 280 23.43 5.13 -28.71
N GLN A 281 23.05 5.29 -29.98
CA GLN A 281 22.30 6.47 -30.44
C GLN A 281 20.79 6.25 -30.32
N SER A 282 20.07 7.24 -29.77
CA SER A 282 18.59 7.19 -29.66
C SER A 282 17.88 7.13 -31.01
N ALA A 283 18.49 7.64 -32.08
CA ALA A 283 17.95 7.53 -33.43
C ALA A 283 17.94 6.06 -33.92
N ASP A 284 18.99 5.29 -33.61
CA ASP A 284 19.08 3.88 -33.96
C ASP A 284 18.05 3.05 -33.19
N ALA A 285 17.74 3.43 -31.95
CA ALA A 285 16.65 2.81 -31.18
C ALA A 285 15.28 2.96 -31.86
N ALA A 286 14.97 4.13 -32.44
CA ALA A 286 13.73 4.33 -33.19
C ALA A 286 13.68 3.48 -34.46
N VAL A 287 14.81 3.33 -35.16
CA VAL A 287 14.92 2.44 -36.32
C VAL A 287 14.72 0.98 -35.90
N ALA A 288 15.37 0.53 -34.82
CA ALA A 288 15.24 -0.83 -34.32
C ALA A 288 13.80 -1.18 -33.91
N TYR A 289 13.09 -0.24 -33.28
CA TYR A 289 11.66 -0.37 -32.98
C TYR A 289 10.82 -0.71 -34.22
N VAL A 290 11.08 -0.02 -35.33
CA VAL A 290 10.38 -0.22 -36.61
C VAL A 290 10.82 -1.52 -37.28
N ASP A 291 12.14 -1.70 -37.47
CA ASP A 291 12.70 -2.74 -38.34
C ASP A 291 12.71 -4.13 -37.70
N HIS A 292 12.89 -4.21 -36.37
CA HIS A 292 13.08 -5.47 -35.66
C HIS A 292 11.96 -5.79 -34.67
N PHE A 293 11.26 -4.77 -34.13
CA PHE A 293 10.36 -4.95 -33.00
C PHE A 293 8.89 -4.57 -33.25
N ARG A 294 8.52 -4.28 -34.51
CA ARG A 294 7.11 -4.15 -34.95
C ARG A 294 6.36 -2.97 -34.30
N TYR A 295 7.04 -1.82 -34.23
CA TYR A 295 6.46 -0.52 -33.85
C TYR A 295 6.51 0.44 -35.05
N PRO A 296 5.58 0.32 -36.01
CA PRO A 296 5.72 0.89 -37.35
C PRO A 296 5.69 2.42 -37.39
N SER A 297 5.14 3.06 -36.34
CA SER A 297 5.01 4.51 -36.25
C SER A 297 6.06 5.16 -35.34
N ALA A 298 6.95 4.36 -34.72
CA ALA A 298 7.95 4.87 -33.80
C ALA A 298 8.88 5.87 -34.52
N GLN A 299 9.07 7.04 -33.91
CA GLN A 299 9.84 8.12 -34.53
C GLN A 299 10.68 8.86 -33.49
N PHE A 300 11.98 9.01 -33.78
CA PHE A 300 12.86 9.89 -33.01
C PHE A 300 12.64 11.37 -33.38
N ILE A 301 12.47 12.21 -32.37
CA ILE A 301 12.31 13.67 -32.49
C ILE A 301 13.25 14.39 -31.53
N LEU A 302 13.68 15.59 -31.91
CA LEU A 302 14.58 16.42 -31.11
C LEU A 302 13.83 17.61 -30.49
N LYS A 303 14.04 17.84 -29.19
CA LYS A 303 13.43 18.98 -28.48
C LYS A 303 13.80 20.32 -29.10
N SER A 304 15.01 20.44 -29.65
CA SER A 304 15.48 21.66 -30.34
C SER A 304 14.63 22.07 -31.55
N SER A 305 13.75 21.19 -32.05
CA SER A 305 12.80 21.48 -33.12
C SER A 305 11.47 22.07 -32.63
N TYR A 306 11.29 22.24 -31.32
CA TYR A 306 10.04 22.67 -30.68
C TYR A 306 10.30 23.81 -29.67
N SER A 307 9.28 24.63 -29.41
CA SER A 307 9.25 25.45 -28.20
C SER A 307 8.99 24.57 -26.98
N ASP A 308 9.36 25.01 -25.77
CA ASP A 308 9.10 24.25 -24.55
C ASP A 308 7.62 23.90 -24.36
N THR A 309 6.72 24.84 -24.63
CA THR A 309 5.27 24.60 -24.56
C THR A 309 4.82 23.51 -25.54
N ASN A 310 5.30 23.54 -26.78
CA ASN A 310 4.92 22.55 -27.79
C ASN A 310 5.52 21.18 -27.49
N TRP A 311 6.75 21.14 -26.98
CA TRP A 311 7.40 19.91 -26.54
C TRP A 311 6.64 19.26 -25.38
N ASN A 312 6.35 20.03 -24.32
CA ASN A 312 5.60 19.51 -23.17
C ASN A 312 4.20 19.04 -23.60
N SER A 313 3.51 19.81 -24.44
CA SER A 313 2.19 19.41 -24.98
C SER A 313 2.27 18.10 -25.79
N LEU A 314 3.36 17.89 -26.53
CA LEU A 314 3.57 16.67 -27.30
C LEU A 314 3.79 15.44 -26.40
N ILE A 315 4.63 15.57 -25.37
CA ILE A 315 4.88 14.48 -24.40
C ILE A 315 3.61 14.18 -23.61
N THR A 316 2.91 15.22 -23.13
CA THR A 316 1.59 15.07 -22.48
C THR A 316 0.61 14.33 -23.39
N ALA A 317 0.52 14.67 -24.68
CA ALA A 317 -0.39 14.00 -25.60
C ALA A 317 -0.07 12.51 -25.83
N GLN A 318 1.21 12.10 -25.74
CA GLN A 318 1.59 10.68 -25.79
C GLN A 318 1.10 9.95 -24.53
N ILE A 319 1.35 10.52 -23.35
CA ILE A 319 0.97 9.93 -22.06
C ILE A 319 -0.56 9.91 -21.90
N ASP A 320 -1.27 10.97 -22.32
CA ASP A 320 -2.74 11.02 -22.39
C ASP A 320 -3.32 9.92 -23.29
N ASN A 321 -2.57 9.50 -24.30
CA ASN A 321 -2.96 8.39 -25.16
C ASN A 321 -2.49 7.03 -24.61
N GLY A 322 -1.94 6.95 -23.40
CA GLY A 322 -1.45 5.70 -22.80
C GLY A 322 -0.16 5.20 -23.43
N CYS A 323 0.69 6.09 -23.95
CA CYS A 323 1.97 5.73 -24.55
C CYS A 323 3.13 6.27 -23.68
N PRO A 324 3.87 5.41 -22.96
CA PRO A 324 5.13 5.84 -22.34
C PRO A 324 6.13 6.24 -23.42
N VAL A 325 6.98 7.19 -23.09
CA VAL A 325 7.87 7.84 -24.05
C VAL A 325 9.30 7.53 -23.68
N TYR A 326 10.04 6.88 -24.57
CA TYR A 326 11.49 6.84 -24.47
C TYR A 326 12.00 8.28 -24.57
N TYR A 327 12.81 8.69 -23.59
CA TYR A 327 13.37 10.02 -23.49
C TYR A 327 14.89 9.93 -23.36
N SER A 328 15.60 10.90 -23.92
CA SER A 328 17.06 10.95 -23.84
C SER A 328 17.60 12.37 -23.82
N GLY A 329 18.81 12.51 -23.29
CA GLY A 329 19.60 13.72 -23.29
C GLY A 329 21.09 13.40 -23.43
N TYR A 330 21.88 14.40 -23.77
CA TYR A 330 23.32 14.26 -23.95
C TYR A 330 24.07 15.40 -23.27
N ASP A 331 25.11 15.05 -22.55
CA ASP A 331 26.09 15.97 -21.98
C ASP A 331 27.48 15.76 -22.63
N PRO A 332 28.22 16.82 -22.98
CA PRO A 332 29.56 16.68 -23.55
C PRO A 332 30.64 16.08 -22.63
N VAL A 333 30.43 16.07 -21.31
CA VAL A 333 31.37 15.57 -20.30
C VAL A 333 30.99 14.16 -19.83
N GLU A 334 29.70 13.94 -19.52
CA GLU A 334 29.20 12.69 -18.93
C GLU A 334 28.60 11.72 -19.97
N GLY A 335 28.32 12.19 -21.19
CA GLY A 335 27.78 11.38 -22.29
C GLY A 335 26.26 11.37 -22.39
N GLY A 336 25.72 10.40 -23.13
CA GLY A 336 24.28 10.26 -23.38
C GLY A 336 23.56 9.44 -22.31
N HIS A 337 22.33 9.85 -21.96
CA HIS A 337 21.45 9.09 -21.08
C HIS A 337 20.07 8.89 -21.72
N ALA A 338 19.51 7.71 -21.49
CA ALA A 338 18.17 7.33 -21.93
C ALA A 338 17.36 6.78 -20.76
N PHE A 339 16.08 7.13 -20.71
CA PHE A 339 15.13 6.82 -19.65
C PHE A 339 13.72 6.89 -20.20
N VAL A 340 12.70 6.71 -19.37
CA VAL A 340 11.30 6.69 -19.81
C VAL A 340 10.51 7.79 -19.10
N ALA A 341 9.75 8.56 -19.87
CA ALA A 341 8.73 9.48 -19.37
C ALA A 341 7.35 8.82 -19.51
N ASP A 342 6.68 8.58 -18.39
CA ASP A 342 5.51 7.70 -18.35
C ASP A 342 4.35 8.21 -17.47
N GLY A 343 4.44 9.43 -16.94
CA GLY A 343 3.37 10.03 -16.15
C GLY A 343 3.55 11.54 -16.03
N TYR A 344 2.55 12.21 -15.46
CA TYR A 344 2.64 13.61 -15.06
C TYR A 344 1.55 13.95 -14.02
N ASP A 345 1.87 14.81 -13.05
CA ASP A 345 0.93 15.30 -12.03
C ASP A 345 0.22 16.60 -12.48
N VAL A 346 0.96 17.48 -13.14
CA VAL A 346 0.55 18.70 -13.84
C VAL A 346 1.38 18.79 -15.12
N ALA A 347 0.91 19.51 -16.13
CA ALA A 347 1.50 19.53 -17.48
C ALA A 347 3.01 19.87 -17.57
N ASN A 348 3.61 20.31 -16.47
CA ASN A 348 5.02 20.73 -16.40
C ASN A 348 5.90 19.84 -15.52
N HIS A 349 5.37 18.81 -14.87
CA HIS A 349 6.11 17.88 -14.03
C HIS A 349 5.90 16.47 -14.56
N PHE A 350 6.88 15.96 -15.30
CA PHE A 350 6.81 14.62 -15.87
C PHE A 350 7.46 13.61 -14.94
N HIS A 351 6.81 12.46 -14.79
CA HIS A 351 7.41 11.32 -14.14
C HIS A 351 8.48 10.72 -15.04
N PHE A 352 9.65 10.45 -14.46
CA PHE A 352 10.74 9.76 -15.13
C PHE A 352 11.14 8.48 -14.39
N ASN A 353 11.20 7.39 -15.15
CA ASN A 353 11.84 6.16 -14.76
C ASN A 353 13.24 6.07 -15.38
N PHE A 354 14.28 6.19 -14.56
CA PHE A 354 15.67 6.27 -15.02
C PHE A 354 16.30 4.92 -15.38
N GLY A 355 15.62 3.80 -15.15
CA GLY A 355 16.19 2.47 -15.39
C GLY A 355 17.36 2.16 -14.46
N TRP A 356 17.20 2.51 -13.17
CA TRP A 356 18.21 2.37 -12.11
C TRP A 356 17.61 1.69 -10.86
N SER A 357 16.87 0.61 -11.08
CA SER A 357 16.14 -0.12 -10.02
C SER A 357 15.18 0.77 -9.21
N GLY A 358 14.61 1.79 -9.85
CA GLY A 358 13.73 2.78 -9.23
C GLY A 358 14.45 3.93 -8.49
N SER A 359 15.77 3.87 -8.33
CA SER A 359 16.49 4.92 -7.60
C SER A 359 16.48 6.24 -8.36
N GLY A 360 15.96 7.29 -7.71
CA GLY A 360 15.85 8.63 -8.28
C GLY A 360 14.64 8.83 -9.18
N ASN A 361 13.80 7.82 -9.39
CA ASN A 361 12.53 7.97 -10.10
C ASN A 361 11.64 8.99 -9.39
N GLY A 362 10.88 9.74 -10.18
CA GLY A 362 9.96 10.73 -9.65
C GLY A 362 9.52 11.75 -10.69
N TYR A 363 8.81 12.77 -10.23
CA TYR A 363 8.30 13.86 -11.05
C TYR A 363 9.30 15.00 -11.10
N PHE A 364 9.66 15.45 -12.30
CA PHE A 364 10.62 16.52 -12.54
C PHE A 364 9.94 17.65 -13.29
N TYR A 365 10.07 18.87 -12.77
CA TYR A 365 9.65 20.08 -13.45
C TYR A 365 10.41 20.17 -14.77
N THR A 366 9.77 20.58 -15.86
CA THR A 366 10.37 20.59 -17.22
C THR A 366 10.22 21.94 -17.96
N THR A 367 9.49 22.89 -17.38
CA THR A 367 9.28 24.21 -18.01
C THR A 367 10.45 25.15 -17.77
N ASN A 368 10.86 25.86 -18.82
CA ASN A 368 11.99 26.79 -18.85
C ASN A 368 13.34 26.18 -18.46
N ILE A 369 13.40 24.85 -18.37
CA ILE A 369 14.61 24.16 -17.97
C ILE A 369 15.47 23.94 -19.18
N SER A 370 16.61 24.62 -19.14
CA SER A 370 17.77 24.43 -20.00
C SER A 370 18.43 23.06 -19.81
N GLY A 371 17.71 22.10 -19.19
CA GLY A 371 18.08 20.75 -18.74
C GLY A 371 19.29 20.28 -19.46
N PHE A 372 19.00 19.79 -20.65
CA PHE A 372 19.92 19.62 -21.75
C PHE A 372 19.52 20.60 -22.85
N THR A 373 20.24 21.73 -22.98
CA THR A 373 20.00 22.69 -24.08
C THR A 373 20.55 22.19 -25.43
N GLN A 374 21.27 21.06 -25.43
CA GLN A 374 21.71 20.37 -26.63
C GLN A 374 21.18 18.93 -26.61
N ASN A 375 20.60 18.48 -27.73
CA ASN A 375 20.33 17.07 -28.03
C ASN A 375 19.37 16.31 -27.09
N GLN A 376 18.42 16.96 -26.38
CA GLN A 376 17.27 16.20 -25.86
C GLN A 376 16.46 15.65 -27.03
N GLY A 377 16.04 14.39 -26.90
CA GLY A 377 15.17 13.76 -27.87
C GLY A 377 14.29 12.71 -27.24
N ALA A 378 13.21 12.37 -27.94
CA ALA A 378 12.25 11.38 -27.53
C ALA A 378 11.91 10.46 -28.70
N ILE A 379 11.50 9.23 -28.41
CA ILE A 379 10.87 8.36 -29.41
C ILE A 379 9.38 8.36 -29.11
N VAL A 380 8.60 8.92 -30.03
CA VAL A 380 7.13 9.03 -29.93
C VAL A 380 6.45 7.96 -30.78
N ASN A 381 5.16 7.75 -30.53
CA ASN A 381 4.30 6.81 -31.27
C ASN A 381 4.81 5.36 -31.22
N THR A 382 5.35 4.94 -30.07
CA THR A 382 5.76 3.56 -29.80
C THR A 382 4.54 2.69 -29.51
N ILE A 383 3.60 2.63 -30.45
CA ILE A 383 2.40 1.78 -30.39
C ILE A 383 2.66 0.53 -31.25
N PRO A 384 2.41 -0.69 -30.73
CA PRO A 384 2.55 -1.92 -31.49
C PRO A 384 1.75 -1.93 -32.80
N GLU A 385 2.24 -2.65 -33.81
CA GLU A 385 1.44 -2.92 -35.00
C GLU A 385 0.13 -3.65 -34.66
N ASN A 386 -0.95 -3.37 -35.40
CA ASN A 386 -2.27 -3.99 -35.22
C ASN A 386 -2.89 -3.84 -33.82
N TYR A 387 -2.42 -2.87 -33.02
CA TYR A 387 -2.96 -2.61 -31.69
C TYR A 387 -4.34 -1.96 -31.78
N SER A 388 -5.36 -2.64 -31.25
CA SER A 388 -6.75 -2.18 -31.33
C SER A 388 -7.55 -2.64 -30.11
N ILE A 389 -8.60 -1.89 -29.80
CA ILE A 389 -9.47 -2.16 -28.65
C ILE A 389 -10.05 -3.59 -28.68
N ALA A 390 -10.40 -4.14 -29.85
CA ALA A 390 -11.03 -5.46 -29.96
C ALA A 390 -10.08 -6.65 -29.66
N ASN A 391 -8.76 -6.42 -29.84
CA ASN A 391 -7.73 -7.47 -29.74
C ASN A 391 -6.76 -7.24 -28.57
N VAL A 392 -6.98 -6.19 -27.77
CA VAL A 392 -6.16 -5.92 -26.59
C VAL A 392 -6.22 -7.14 -25.64
N PRO A 393 -5.07 -7.69 -25.20
CA PRO A 393 -5.08 -8.80 -24.26
C PRO A 393 -5.72 -8.40 -22.94
N VAL A 394 -6.67 -9.21 -22.47
CA VAL A 394 -7.18 -9.15 -21.10
C VAL A 394 -6.97 -10.51 -20.48
N ARG A 395 -6.33 -10.55 -19.30
CA ARG A 395 -5.89 -11.79 -18.66
C ARG A 395 -6.60 -12.03 -17.34
N ILE A 396 -7.04 -13.27 -17.16
CA ILE A 396 -7.40 -13.83 -15.86
C ILE A 396 -6.14 -14.46 -15.27
N THR A 397 -5.86 -14.17 -14.00
CA THR A 397 -4.76 -14.78 -13.24
C THR A 397 -5.24 -15.15 -11.84
N ALA A 398 -4.85 -16.32 -11.36
CA ALA A 398 -5.06 -16.75 -9.97
C ALA A 398 -3.91 -17.69 -9.55
N MET A 399 -3.71 -17.80 -8.25
CA MET A 399 -2.81 -18.81 -7.68
C MET A 399 -3.62 -20.05 -7.30
N ASP A 400 -2.95 -21.20 -7.27
CA ASP A 400 -3.50 -22.42 -6.68
C ASP A 400 -3.83 -22.20 -5.19
N THR A 401 -4.76 -23.00 -4.67
CA THR A 401 -5.33 -22.83 -3.33
C THR A 401 -5.45 -24.17 -2.61
N ASN A 402 -5.79 -24.15 -1.32
CA ASN A 402 -6.34 -25.31 -0.66
C ASN A 402 -7.86 -25.20 -0.53
N ALA A 403 -8.53 -26.34 -0.41
CA ALA A 403 -9.95 -26.37 -0.08
C ALA A 403 -10.18 -25.73 1.30
N GLY A 404 -11.18 -24.85 1.39
CA GLY A 404 -11.50 -24.05 2.56
C GLY A 404 -10.85 -22.66 2.58
N ASP A 405 -9.72 -22.49 1.89
CA ASP A 405 -9.03 -21.20 1.82
C ASP A 405 -9.67 -20.27 0.78
N ASN A 406 -9.61 -18.97 1.06
CA ASN A 406 -9.95 -17.96 0.06
C ASN A 406 -8.79 -17.78 -0.92
N PHE A 407 -9.11 -17.62 -2.19
CA PHE A 407 -8.16 -17.26 -3.24
C PHE A 407 -8.71 -16.13 -4.11
N THR A 408 -7.80 -15.42 -4.79
CA THR A 408 -8.13 -14.26 -5.61
C THR A 408 -7.98 -14.60 -7.09
N VAL A 409 -9.02 -14.32 -7.85
CA VAL A 409 -9.02 -14.27 -9.31
C VAL A 409 -8.92 -12.80 -9.73
N SER A 410 -7.80 -12.44 -10.34
CA SER A 410 -7.51 -11.08 -10.81
C SER A 410 -7.77 -10.97 -12.30
N ILE A 411 -8.47 -9.91 -12.73
CA ILE A 411 -8.66 -9.59 -14.15
C ILE A 411 -7.83 -8.36 -14.48
N LYS A 412 -6.89 -8.51 -15.41
CA LYS A 412 -5.91 -7.49 -15.81
C LYS A 412 -6.01 -7.19 -17.29
N THR A 413 -5.76 -5.96 -17.69
CA THR A 413 -5.73 -5.56 -19.10
C THR A 413 -4.37 -5.04 -19.51
N ASN A 414 -3.97 -5.36 -20.75
CA ASN A 414 -2.88 -4.66 -21.41
C ASN A 414 -3.25 -3.19 -21.67
N PRO A 415 -2.27 -2.34 -22.03
CA PRO A 415 -2.50 -0.90 -22.16
C PRO A 415 -3.70 -0.49 -23.02
N LEU A 416 -4.61 0.30 -22.46
CA LEU A 416 -5.71 0.93 -23.19
C LEU A 416 -5.27 2.31 -23.68
N LEU A 417 -5.45 2.58 -24.98
CA LEU A 417 -5.15 3.91 -25.52
C LEU A 417 -6.22 4.92 -25.07
N GLY A 418 -5.80 6.13 -24.68
CA GLY A 418 -6.74 7.18 -24.30
C GLY A 418 -7.67 7.61 -25.42
N SER A 419 -7.21 7.54 -26.68
CA SER A 419 -8.05 7.75 -27.86
C SER A 419 -9.23 6.78 -28.00
N TRP A 420 -9.23 5.64 -27.29
CA TRP A 420 -10.34 4.69 -27.29
C TRP A 420 -11.50 5.11 -26.36
N ASN A 421 -11.26 6.07 -25.46
CA ASN A 421 -12.25 6.61 -24.52
C ASN A 421 -13.02 5.50 -23.77
N VAL A 422 -12.28 4.55 -23.18
CA VAL A 422 -12.87 3.45 -22.42
C VAL A 422 -13.32 3.98 -21.06
N ASN A 423 -14.61 4.25 -20.91
CA ASN A 423 -15.21 4.73 -19.66
C ASN A 423 -16.23 3.74 -19.08
N HIS A 424 -16.42 2.62 -19.75
CA HIS A 424 -17.25 1.51 -19.32
C HIS A 424 -16.60 0.17 -19.69
N TYR A 425 -16.76 -0.82 -18.82
CA TYR A 425 -16.58 -2.21 -19.17
C TYR A 425 -17.61 -3.10 -18.48
N ASP A 426 -18.02 -4.14 -19.17
CA ASP A 426 -18.82 -5.22 -18.61
C ASP A 426 -18.17 -6.56 -18.91
N LEU A 427 -18.25 -7.48 -17.96
CA LEU A 427 -17.80 -8.86 -18.16
C LEU A 427 -18.68 -9.86 -17.43
N ASN A 428 -18.70 -11.09 -17.97
CA ASN A 428 -19.23 -12.26 -17.30
C ASN A 428 -18.08 -13.24 -17.08
N LEU A 429 -17.81 -13.55 -15.82
CA LEU A 429 -16.86 -14.59 -15.40
C LEU A 429 -17.63 -15.86 -15.05
N TYR A 430 -17.24 -16.96 -15.66
CA TYR A 430 -17.85 -18.28 -15.47
C TYR A 430 -16.96 -19.15 -14.59
N TYR A 431 -17.57 -19.86 -13.65
CA TYR A 431 -16.87 -20.72 -12.70
C TYR A 431 -17.75 -21.88 -12.21
N ASP A 432 -17.14 -22.92 -11.64
CA ASP A 432 -17.86 -24.09 -11.14
C ASP A 432 -18.47 -23.86 -9.74
N ASN A 433 -19.72 -23.40 -9.71
CA ASN A 433 -20.46 -23.13 -8.46
C ASN A 433 -20.77 -24.39 -7.62
N ALA A 434 -20.58 -25.60 -8.15
CA ALA A 434 -20.82 -26.81 -7.37
C ALA A 434 -19.78 -26.95 -6.26
N PHE A 435 -18.55 -26.47 -6.52
CA PHE A 435 -17.38 -26.65 -5.65
C PHE A 435 -16.68 -25.36 -5.28
N VAL A 436 -17.04 -24.23 -5.89
CA VAL A 436 -16.43 -22.93 -5.60
C VAL A 436 -17.52 -21.95 -5.18
N ASP A 437 -17.23 -21.14 -4.16
CA ASP A 437 -18.11 -20.08 -3.69
C ASP A 437 -17.51 -18.71 -4.02
N TYR A 438 -18.33 -17.81 -4.55
CA TYR A 438 -17.98 -16.41 -4.67
C TYR A 438 -18.14 -15.70 -3.32
N ILE A 439 -17.10 -14.97 -2.89
CA ILE A 439 -17.03 -14.32 -1.57
C ILE A 439 -17.19 -12.80 -1.68
N GLY A 440 -16.64 -12.17 -2.71
CA GLY A 440 -16.70 -10.72 -2.88
C GLY A 440 -15.68 -10.21 -3.87
N TYR A 441 -15.53 -8.89 -3.94
CA TYR A 441 -14.62 -8.23 -4.88
C TYR A 441 -13.93 -7.02 -4.26
N SER A 442 -12.86 -6.55 -4.91
CA SER A 442 -12.21 -5.28 -4.60
C SER A 442 -11.68 -4.62 -5.87
N VAL A 443 -11.85 -3.30 -5.94
CA VAL A 443 -11.24 -2.42 -6.95
C VAL A 443 -10.22 -1.44 -6.33
N THR A 444 -9.92 -1.57 -5.04
CA THR A 444 -8.91 -0.73 -4.37
C THR A 444 -7.52 -0.99 -4.98
N GLY A 445 -6.79 0.07 -5.31
CA GLY A 445 -5.47 -0.02 -5.96
C GLY A 445 -5.52 -0.52 -7.40
N THR A 446 -6.67 -0.45 -8.06
CA THR A 446 -6.86 -0.85 -9.47
C THR A 446 -7.09 0.37 -10.36
N ILE A 447 -6.94 0.22 -11.68
CA ILE A 447 -7.29 1.33 -12.60
C ILE A 447 -8.80 1.62 -12.62
N SER A 448 -9.62 0.74 -12.03
CA SER A 448 -11.06 0.89 -11.86
C SER A 448 -11.45 1.65 -10.58
N GLU A 449 -10.51 2.00 -9.70
CA GLU A 449 -10.78 2.49 -8.34
C GLU A 449 -11.66 3.74 -8.27
N THR A 450 -11.56 4.63 -9.25
CA THR A 450 -12.33 5.90 -9.27
C THR A 450 -13.73 5.76 -9.88
N GLY A 451 -14.06 4.60 -10.47
CA GLY A 451 -15.36 4.37 -11.09
C GLY A 451 -16.37 3.72 -10.14
N THR A 452 -17.61 3.62 -10.63
CA THR A 452 -18.68 2.87 -9.97
C THR A 452 -18.67 1.44 -10.47
N THR A 453 -18.44 0.49 -9.57
CA THR A 453 -18.45 -0.95 -9.86
C THR A 453 -19.71 -1.58 -9.28
N THR A 454 -20.39 -2.41 -10.07
CA THR A 454 -21.42 -3.31 -9.61
C THR A 454 -21.03 -4.74 -9.94
N VAL A 455 -21.16 -5.64 -8.97
CA VAL A 455 -20.87 -7.06 -9.15
C VAL A 455 -22.05 -7.85 -8.63
N ALA A 456 -22.58 -8.73 -9.47
CA ALA A 456 -23.74 -9.54 -9.15
C ALA A 456 -23.56 -10.98 -9.66
N GLU A 457 -23.94 -11.94 -8.82
CA GLU A 457 -24.14 -13.32 -9.25
C GLU A 457 -25.61 -13.49 -9.63
N ASN A 458 -25.93 -13.21 -10.89
CA ASN A 458 -27.31 -13.29 -11.40
C ASN A 458 -27.78 -14.74 -11.57
N THR A 459 -26.84 -15.65 -11.79
CA THR A 459 -27.06 -17.09 -11.93
C THR A 459 -25.87 -17.78 -11.28
N PRO A 460 -26.09 -18.81 -10.43
CA PRO A 460 -24.99 -19.55 -9.83
C PRO A 460 -23.94 -19.94 -10.87
N GLY A 461 -22.68 -19.60 -10.63
CA GLY A 461 -21.56 -19.90 -11.52
C GLY A 461 -21.28 -18.83 -12.59
N ILE A 462 -22.02 -17.72 -12.58
CA ILE A 462 -21.80 -16.59 -13.48
C ILE A 462 -21.76 -15.29 -12.66
N ILE A 463 -20.59 -14.68 -12.58
CA ILE A 463 -20.40 -13.35 -11.99
C ILE A 463 -20.44 -12.30 -13.11
N SER A 464 -21.44 -11.43 -13.06
CA SER A 464 -21.52 -10.25 -13.91
C SER A 464 -20.88 -9.06 -13.20
N VAL A 465 -19.93 -8.41 -13.85
CA VAL A 465 -19.30 -7.16 -13.39
C VAL A 465 -19.66 -6.08 -14.40
N ASP A 466 -20.10 -4.93 -13.91
CA ASP A 466 -20.35 -3.73 -14.69
C ASP A 466 -19.67 -2.54 -14.01
N TRP A 467 -18.77 -1.89 -14.74
CA TRP A 467 -17.98 -0.77 -14.25
C TRP A 467 -18.19 0.45 -15.13
N ASN A 468 -18.46 1.61 -14.54
CA ASN A 468 -18.67 2.87 -15.25
C ASN A 468 -17.91 4.01 -14.57
N ASN A 469 -17.41 4.96 -15.36
CA ASN A 469 -16.82 6.19 -14.85
C ASN A 469 -17.09 7.37 -15.79
N THR A 470 -16.97 8.60 -15.28
CA THR A 470 -17.02 9.82 -16.10
C THR A 470 -15.73 10.04 -16.89
N SER A 471 -14.60 9.56 -16.35
CA SER A 471 -13.29 9.63 -16.98
C SER A 471 -12.91 8.27 -17.58
N SER A 472 -12.16 8.29 -18.68
CA SER A 472 -11.70 7.05 -19.31
C SER A 472 -10.53 6.45 -18.54
N ILE A 473 -10.46 5.11 -18.49
CA ILE A 473 -9.25 4.40 -18.08
C ILE A 473 -8.23 4.42 -19.22
N ILE A 474 -6.96 4.60 -18.86
CA ILE A 474 -5.83 4.74 -19.76
C ILE A 474 -4.70 3.85 -19.22
N GLY A 475 -3.94 3.24 -20.13
CA GLY A 475 -2.85 2.35 -19.78
C GLY A 475 -3.30 0.97 -19.34
N GLY A 476 -2.35 0.18 -18.83
CA GLY A 476 -2.54 -1.22 -18.48
C GLY A 476 -2.59 -1.40 -16.97
N GLY A 477 -3.20 -2.48 -16.51
CA GLY A 477 -3.24 -2.77 -15.07
C GLY A 477 -4.34 -3.71 -14.64
N LEU A 478 -4.46 -3.87 -13.33
CA LEU A 478 -5.53 -4.63 -12.70
C LEU A 478 -6.84 -3.87 -12.85
N LEU A 479 -7.90 -4.55 -13.29
CA LEU A 479 -9.26 -4.01 -13.37
C LEU A 479 -10.04 -4.33 -12.09
N ILE A 480 -10.03 -5.59 -11.66
CA ILE A 480 -10.80 -6.05 -10.50
C ILE A 480 -10.18 -7.32 -9.92
N ASN A 481 -10.26 -7.44 -8.59
CA ASN A 481 -10.00 -8.68 -7.86
C ASN A 481 -11.33 -9.29 -7.41
N LEU A 482 -11.53 -10.57 -7.70
CA LEU A 482 -12.67 -11.36 -7.27
C LEU A 482 -12.19 -12.45 -6.30
N THR A 483 -12.76 -12.50 -5.11
CA THR A 483 -12.40 -13.46 -4.08
C THR A 483 -13.35 -14.65 -4.13
N PHE A 484 -12.78 -15.85 -4.19
CA PHE A 484 -13.49 -17.11 -4.20
C PHE A 484 -13.01 -18.01 -3.05
N ARG A 485 -13.75 -19.07 -2.76
CA ARG A 485 -13.34 -20.14 -1.85
C ARG A 485 -13.64 -21.49 -2.50
N ALA A 486 -12.64 -22.36 -2.59
CA ALA A 486 -12.84 -23.74 -3.00
C ALA A 486 -13.42 -24.54 -1.84
N ARG A 487 -14.51 -25.28 -2.04
CA ARG A 487 -15.11 -26.19 -1.06
C ARG A 487 -14.46 -27.56 -1.04
N ASP A 488 -13.87 -27.98 -2.14
CA ASP A 488 -13.27 -29.30 -2.29
C ASP A 488 -11.93 -29.22 -3.04
N MET A 489 -11.20 -30.33 -3.06
CA MET A 489 -10.04 -30.48 -3.93
C MET A 489 -10.49 -30.72 -5.39
N GLY A 490 -9.71 -30.22 -6.34
CA GLY A 490 -10.03 -30.37 -7.76
C GLY A 490 -9.42 -29.27 -8.61
N ASP A 491 -9.61 -29.37 -9.92
CA ASP A 491 -9.19 -28.36 -10.89
C ASP A 491 -10.42 -27.58 -11.37
N TYR A 492 -10.45 -26.27 -11.13
CA TYR A 492 -11.61 -25.43 -11.42
C TYR A 492 -11.31 -24.48 -12.58
N LEU A 493 -12.10 -24.59 -13.65
CA LEU A 493 -11.99 -23.74 -14.84
C LEU A 493 -12.64 -22.37 -14.60
N PHE A 494 -11.90 -21.31 -14.92
CA PHE A 494 -12.40 -19.95 -15.02
C PHE A 494 -12.20 -19.43 -16.45
N TYR A 495 -13.26 -18.89 -17.03
CA TYR A 495 -13.24 -18.25 -18.35
C TYR A 495 -14.16 -17.05 -18.35
N MET A 496 -13.98 -16.12 -19.28
CA MET A 496 -14.78 -14.89 -19.30
C MET A 496 -15.17 -14.43 -20.70
N SER A 497 -16.21 -13.61 -20.75
CA SER A 497 -16.54 -12.75 -21.89
C SER A 497 -16.57 -11.31 -21.42
N MET A 498 -16.08 -10.37 -22.23
CA MET A 498 -15.93 -8.97 -21.83
C MET A 498 -16.15 -8.01 -23.00
N ASN A 499 -16.65 -6.81 -22.69
CA ASN A 499 -16.67 -5.67 -23.59
C ASN A 499 -15.96 -4.46 -22.96
N TYR A 500 -15.31 -3.66 -23.80
CA TYR A 500 -15.01 -2.26 -23.47
C TYR A 500 -16.02 -1.38 -24.20
N ASN A 501 -16.76 -0.57 -23.45
CA ASN A 501 -17.91 0.19 -23.94
C ASN A 501 -18.89 -0.74 -24.70
N THR A 502 -18.89 -0.69 -26.03
CA THR A 502 -19.72 -1.55 -26.91
C THR A 502 -18.90 -2.53 -27.75
N THR A 503 -17.58 -2.58 -27.54
CA THR A 503 -16.67 -3.41 -28.34
C THR A 503 -16.32 -4.70 -27.62
N PRO A 504 -16.66 -5.87 -28.19
CA PRO A 504 -16.28 -7.16 -27.64
C PRO A 504 -14.77 -7.40 -27.68
N ILE A 505 -14.24 -7.97 -26.61
CA ILE A 505 -12.82 -8.32 -26.48
C ILE A 505 -12.66 -9.81 -26.79
N THR A 506 -11.79 -10.11 -27.75
CA THR A 506 -11.60 -11.48 -28.24
C THR A 506 -10.34 -12.16 -27.71
N ASN A 507 -9.38 -11.39 -27.18
CA ASN A 507 -8.11 -11.88 -26.68
C ASN A 507 -8.14 -12.03 -25.15
N VAL A 508 -8.98 -12.95 -24.68
CA VAL A 508 -9.09 -13.35 -23.28
C VAL A 508 -8.49 -14.75 -23.10
N ASN A 509 -7.88 -15.05 -21.94
CA ASN A 509 -7.46 -16.41 -21.61
C ASN A 509 -8.41 -17.06 -20.61
N ASP A 510 -8.34 -18.38 -20.59
CA ASP A 510 -8.94 -19.21 -19.55
C ASP A 510 -7.83 -19.64 -18.58
N ILE A 511 -8.20 -19.93 -17.34
CA ILE A 511 -7.29 -20.49 -16.34
C ILE A 511 -7.91 -21.69 -15.64
N MET A 512 -7.05 -22.60 -15.19
CA MET A 512 -7.39 -23.65 -14.24
C MET A 512 -6.80 -23.27 -12.88
N VAL A 513 -7.60 -23.30 -11.83
CA VAL A 513 -7.13 -23.16 -10.45
C VAL A 513 -7.10 -24.54 -9.82
N HIS A 514 -5.93 -25.00 -9.40
CA HIS A 514 -5.80 -26.26 -8.68
C HIS A 514 -6.08 -26.04 -7.20
N SER A 515 -7.02 -26.79 -6.64
CA SER A 515 -7.31 -26.83 -5.22
C SER A 515 -6.84 -28.15 -4.61
N SER A 516 -5.92 -28.05 -3.66
CA SER A 516 -5.39 -29.18 -2.89
C SER A 516 -6.17 -29.40 -1.58
N ALA A 517 -6.16 -30.63 -1.09
CA ALA A 517 -6.68 -30.94 0.24
C ALA A 517 -5.70 -30.40 1.31
N PRO A 518 -6.18 -29.72 2.38
CA PRO A 518 -5.31 -29.26 3.46
C PRO A 518 -4.56 -30.38 4.19
N VAL A 519 -5.12 -31.59 4.20
CA VAL A 519 -4.46 -32.84 4.61
C VAL A 519 -4.76 -33.92 3.58
N ALA A 520 -3.83 -34.84 3.32
CA ALA A 520 -3.91 -35.73 2.17
C ALA A 520 -5.01 -36.80 2.30
N THR A 521 -5.33 -37.20 3.53
CA THR A 521 -6.35 -38.22 3.82
C THR A 521 -7.15 -37.89 5.08
N ILE A 522 -8.33 -38.50 5.24
CA ILE A 522 -9.15 -38.40 6.46
C ILE A 522 -8.32 -38.74 7.71
N ALA A 523 -7.45 -39.75 7.64
CA ALA A 523 -6.63 -40.22 8.77
C ALA A 523 -5.61 -39.18 9.27
N GLU A 524 -5.22 -38.24 8.41
CA GLU A 524 -4.31 -37.13 8.73
C GLU A 524 -5.03 -35.91 9.31
N SER A 525 -6.37 -35.94 9.43
CA SER A 525 -7.12 -34.88 10.09
C SER A 525 -6.64 -34.70 11.53
N GLN A 526 -6.77 -33.48 12.05
CA GLN A 526 -6.39 -33.17 13.43
C GLN A 526 -7.63 -32.74 14.22
N LEU A 527 -7.75 -33.29 15.43
CA LEU A 527 -8.77 -32.89 16.40
C LEU A 527 -8.10 -32.19 17.56
N SER A 528 -8.58 -31.00 17.94
CA SER A 528 -8.03 -30.21 19.04
C SER A 528 -9.12 -29.68 19.95
N LEU A 529 -8.76 -29.38 21.20
CA LEU A 529 -9.67 -28.79 22.19
C LEU A 529 -9.17 -27.40 22.60
N THR A 530 -10.08 -26.46 22.78
CA THR A 530 -9.74 -25.14 23.34
C THR A 530 -9.60 -25.19 24.87
N ASN A 531 -8.58 -24.51 25.41
CA ASN A 531 -8.35 -24.46 26.85
C ASN A 531 -9.47 -23.72 27.58
N ILE A 532 -9.78 -24.16 28.81
CA ILE A 532 -10.69 -23.47 29.72
C ILE A 532 -9.86 -22.78 30.80
N MET A 533 -9.98 -21.46 30.89
CA MET A 533 -9.17 -20.64 31.79
C MET A 533 -9.99 -20.17 33.00
N HIS A 534 -9.39 -20.23 34.19
CA HIS A 534 -9.94 -19.68 35.45
C HIS A 534 -11.36 -20.17 35.80
N LEU A 535 -11.62 -21.47 35.61
CA LEU A 535 -12.93 -22.05 35.90
C LEU A 535 -13.18 -22.11 37.42
N ALA A 536 -14.13 -21.30 37.89
CA ALA A 536 -14.48 -21.21 39.30
C ALA A 536 -15.31 -22.41 39.76
N TYR A 537 -15.24 -22.73 41.06
CA TYR A 537 -16.00 -23.82 41.65
C TYR A 537 -17.50 -23.68 41.37
N ASN A 538 -18.14 -24.78 41.00
CA ASN A 538 -19.56 -24.87 40.68
C ASN A 538 -20.02 -24.04 39.46
N THR A 539 -19.08 -23.54 38.65
CA THR A 539 -19.37 -22.82 37.38
C THR A 539 -19.11 -23.69 36.16
N ILE A 540 -19.77 -23.35 35.05
CA ILE A 540 -19.70 -24.10 33.78
C ILE A 540 -18.70 -23.40 32.85
N GLY A 541 -17.72 -24.16 32.37
CA GLY A 541 -16.80 -23.79 31.31
C GLY A 541 -17.13 -24.56 30.03
N SER A 542 -16.78 -23.99 28.88
CA SER A 542 -16.95 -24.64 27.58
C SER A 542 -15.60 -24.82 26.90
N THR A 543 -15.37 -26.00 26.34
CA THR A 543 -14.28 -26.28 25.40
C THR A 543 -14.88 -26.60 24.03
N GLN A 544 -14.18 -26.24 22.96
CA GLN A 544 -14.58 -26.50 21.59
C GLN A 544 -13.70 -27.61 21.03
N LEU A 545 -14.32 -28.71 20.57
CA LEU A 545 -13.66 -29.71 19.75
C LEU A 545 -13.56 -29.18 18.33
N ASN A 546 -12.37 -28.81 17.89
CA ASN A 546 -12.10 -28.30 16.56
C ASN A 546 -11.51 -29.38 15.66
N THR A 547 -11.79 -29.30 14.37
CA THR A 547 -11.22 -30.18 13.33
C THR A 547 -10.56 -29.38 12.22
N THR A 548 -9.56 -30.00 11.57
CA THR A 548 -9.05 -29.56 10.26
C THR A 548 -10.18 -29.56 9.23
N TYR A 549 -10.00 -28.83 8.12
CA TYR A 549 -11.03 -28.75 7.08
C TYR A 549 -11.43 -30.14 6.56
N LEU A 550 -12.72 -30.47 6.67
CA LEU A 550 -13.29 -31.70 6.16
C LEU A 550 -13.82 -31.48 4.74
N LEU A 551 -13.33 -32.25 3.78
CA LEU A 551 -13.77 -32.14 2.39
C LEU A 551 -15.17 -32.74 2.20
N PRO A 552 -16.08 -32.09 1.44
CA PRO A 552 -17.36 -32.68 1.04
C PRO A 552 -17.21 -34.05 0.37
N SER A 553 -16.20 -34.24 -0.48
CA SER A 553 -15.88 -35.48 -1.19
C SER A 553 -15.52 -36.65 -0.28
N TRP A 554 -15.04 -36.39 0.94
CA TRP A 554 -14.79 -37.44 1.93
C TRP A 554 -16.07 -38.06 2.48
N ASN A 555 -17.22 -37.42 2.28
CA ASN A 555 -18.54 -37.95 2.64
C ASN A 555 -18.59 -38.43 4.11
N ILE A 556 -18.00 -37.65 5.02
CA ILE A 556 -18.00 -37.93 6.46
C ILE A 556 -19.43 -37.71 6.97
N ARG A 557 -20.09 -38.77 7.43
CA ARG A 557 -21.48 -38.70 7.94
C ARG A 557 -21.60 -39.17 9.37
N HIS A 558 -20.50 -39.64 9.93
CA HIS A 558 -20.43 -40.19 11.25
C HIS A 558 -19.10 -39.79 11.90
N TYR A 559 -19.15 -39.46 13.18
CA TYR A 559 -17.94 -39.48 14.01
C TYR A 559 -18.25 -40.07 15.37
N GLN A 560 -17.25 -40.73 15.95
CA GLN A 560 -17.33 -41.26 17.30
C GLN A 560 -15.97 -41.17 17.98
N GLY A 561 -15.96 -41.13 19.31
CA GLY A 561 -14.71 -41.12 20.08
C GLY A 561 -14.93 -40.83 21.55
N ASN A 562 -13.83 -40.88 22.29
CA ASN A 562 -13.80 -40.78 23.75
C ASN A 562 -13.24 -39.44 24.19
N ILE A 563 -13.91 -38.80 25.16
CA ILE A 563 -13.42 -37.62 25.86
C ILE A 563 -13.13 -38.02 27.30
N ASN A 564 -11.85 -38.03 27.65
CA ASN A 564 -11.36 -38.42 28.95
C ASN A 564 -11.12 -37.17 29.81
N TYR A 565 -11.59 -37.18 31.04
CA TYR A 565 -11.44 -36.08 32.01
C TYR A 565 -11.28 -36.64 33.43
N ASP A 566 -10.79 -35.84 34.36
CA ASP A 566 -10.71 -36.20 35.78
C ASP A 566 -12.07 -35.99 36.47
N PRO A 567 -12.82 -37.07 36.81
CA PRO A 567 -14.16 -36.95 37.40
C PRO A 567 -14.14 -36.48 38.86
N ALA A 568 -12.97 -36.44 39.51
CA ALA A 568 -12.84 -35.81 40.82
C ALA A 568 -12.78 -34.27 40.71
N LYS A 569 -12.51 -33.74 39.51
CA LYS A 569 -12.30 -32.30 39.27
C LYS A 569 -13.36 -31.64 38.40
N LEU A 570 -13.89 -32.38 37.42
CA LEU A 570 -14.90 -31.88 36.49
C LEU A 570 -16.12 -32.79 36.48
N GLU A 571 -17.27 -32.19 36.24
CA GLU A 571 -18.55 -32.85 36.01
C GLU A 571 -19.01 -32.51 34.59
N PHE A 572 -19.33 -33.50 33.77
CA PHE A 572 -19.87 -33.25 32.43
C PHE A 572 -21.30 -32.69 32.54
N VAL A 573 -21.58 -31.62 31.79
CA VAL A 573 -22.89 -30.93 31.83
C VAL A 573 -23.69 -31.16 30.55
N GLY A 574 -23.02 -31.19 29.40
CA GLY A 574 -23.68 -31.32 28.11
C GLY A 574 -22.82 -30.90 26.93
N ILE A 575 -23.44 -30.89 25.77
CA ILE A 575 -22.84 -30.49 24.49
C ILE A 575 -23.61 -29.33 23.85
N THR A 576 -22.99 -28.68 22.88
CA THR A 576 -23.62 -27.68 22.01
C THR A 576 -23.31 -28.02 20.55
N THR A 577 -24.34 -28.09 19.71
CA THR A 577 -24.22 -28.32 18.26
C THR A 577 -24.58 -27.08 17.43
N GLU A 578 -25.28 -26.12 18.00
CA GLU A 578 -25.58 -24.83 17.35
C GLU A 578 -24.27 -24.11 16.98
N GLU A 579 -24.21 -23.53 15.78
CA GLU A 579 -23.04 -22.85 15.23
C GLU A 579 -21.77 -23.73 15.13
N THR A 580 -21.95 -25.05 15.07
CA THR A 580 -20.86 -26.03 14.86
C THR A 580 -21.06 -26.83 13.57
N ILE A 581 -20.04 -27.57 13.13
CA ILE A 581 -20.16 -28.51 12.00
C ILE A 581 -21.19 -29.61 12.32
N SER A 582 -21.42 -29.92 13.59
CA SER A 582 -22.41 -30.92 14.02
C SER A 582 -23.84 -30.36 14.14
N ALA A 583 -24.11 -29.16 13.64
CA ALA A 583 -25.47 -28.63 13.57
C ALA A 583 -26.37 -29.58 12.75
N GLY A 584 -27.45 -30.07 13.36
CA GLY A 584 -28.36 -31.03 12.73
C GLY A 584 -27.94 -32.50 12.82
N CYS A 585 -26.80 -32.81 13.45
CA CYS A 585 -26.43 -34.19 13.77
C CYS A 585 -27.31 -34.76 14.89
N GLU A 586 -27.61 -36.05 14.81
CA GLU A 586 -28.09 -36.84 15.94
C GLU A 586 -26.88 -37.24 16.79
N VAL A 587 -26.70 -36.55 17.92
CA VAL A 587 -25.56 -36.79 18.83
C VAL A 587 -26.03 -37.57 20.05
N ASN A 588 -25.47 -38.76 20.23
CA ASN A 588 -25.64 -39.60 21.40
C ASN A 588 -24.40 -39.48 22.30
N VAL A 589 -24.64 -39.35 23.60
CA VAL A 589 -23.61 -39.20 24.62
C VAL A 589 -23.81 -40.25 25.69
N ASP A 590 -22.82 -41.11 25.90
CA ASP A 590 -22.81 -42.11 26.97
C ASP A 590 -21.72 -41.78 28.02
N THR A 591 -22.17 -41.54 29.25
CA THR A 591 -21.36 -41.25 30.42
C THR A 591 -21.41 -42.37 31.47
N SER A 592 -21.73 -43.60 31.06
CA SER A 592 -21.82 -44.78 31.93
C SER A 592 -20.50 -45.11 32.63
N THR A 593 -19.37 -44.72 32.03
CA THR A 593 -18.03 -44.90 32.60
C THR A 593 -17.54 -43.58 33.20
N SER A 594 -17.25 -43.57 34.51
CA SER A 594 -16.77 -42.36 35.20
C SER A 594 -15.45 -41.86 34.58
N GLY A 595 -15.39 -40.55 34.28
CA GLY A 595 -14.21 -39.91 33.68
C GLY A 595 -14.08 -40.10 32.16
N VAL A 596 -15.02 -40.81 31.52
CA VAL A 596 -15.02 -41.04 30.06
C VAL A 596 -16.39 -40.70 29.47
N ILE A 597 -16.40 -39.86 28.45
CA ILE A 597 -17.60 -39.56 27.66
C ILE A 597 -17.43 -40.22 26.30
N ASN A 598 -18.28 -41.18 25.97
CA ASN A 598 -18.35 -41.74 24.63
C ASN A 598 -19.33 -40.89 23.83
N ILE A 599 -18.84 -40.27 22.75
CA ILE A 599 -19.68 -39.49 21.84
C ILE A 599 -19.85 -40.25 20.54
N THR A 600 -21.07 -40.25 20.02
CA THR A 600 -21.39 -40.73 18.68
C THR A 600 -22.32 -39.74 18.01
N ALA A 601 -21.96 -39.27 16.82
CA ALA A 601 -22.78 -38.35 16.05
C ALA A 601 -23.04 -38.89 14.65
N ASN A 602 -24.30 -38.87 14.23
CA ASN A 602 -24.72 -39.27 12.89
C ASN A 602 -25.35 -38.08 12.16
N SER A 603 -25.06 -37.94 10.87
CA SER A 603 -25.64 -36.91 10.02
C SER A 603 -26.25 -37.52 8.75
N THR A 604 -27.37 -36.95 8.33
CA THR A 604 -28.03 -37.27 7.06
C THR A 604 -27.42 -36.53 5.87
N ALA A 605 -26.49 -35.59 6.11
CA ALA A 605 -25.69 -34.89 5.12
C ALA A 605 -24.18 -35.02 5.44
N PRO A 606 -23.27 -34.90 4.46
CA PRO A 606 -21.84 -34.88 4.72
C PRO A 606 -21.48 -33.71 5.65
N LEU A 607 -20.60 -33.97 6.61
CA LEU A 607 -19.93 -32.98 7.44
C LEU A 607 -18.74 -32.44 6.65
N TYR A 608 -18.70 -31.13 6.46
CA TYR A 608 -17.62 -30.45 5.74
C TYR A 608 -17.31 -29.11 6.39
N GLY A 609 -16.16 -28.53 6.04
CA GLY A 609 -15.68 -27.28 6.62
C GLY A 609 -14.67 -27.47 7.76
N SER A 610 -14.18 -26.36 8.28
CA SER A 610 -13.21 -26.30 9.38
C SER A 610 -13.79 -25.57 10.59
N GLY A 611 -13.19 -25.78 11.76
CA GLY A 611 -13.58 -25.09 13.01
C GLY A 611 -14.21 -26.03 14.01
N THR A 612 -15.14 -25.52 14.82
CA THR A 612 -15.74 -26.31 15.90
C THR A 612 -16.64 -27.41 15.34
N LEU A 613 -16.20 -28.65 15.54
CA LEU A 613 -16.98 -29.85 15.32
C LEU A 613 -18.10 -29.97 16.35
N LEU A 614 -17.79 -29.76 17.63
CA LEU A 614 -18.75 -29.90 18.73
C LEU A 614 -18.33 -29.05 19.94
N GLY A 615 -19.26 -28.36 20.59
CA GLY A 615 -19.03 -27.70 21.88
C GLY A 615 -19.28 -28.65 23.05
N ILE A 616 -18.43 -28.61 24.09
CA ILE A 616 -18.52 -29.49 25.27
C ILE A 616 -18.48 -28.64 26.53
N LYS A 617 -19.39 -28.90 27.48
CA LYS A 617 -19.54 -28.15 28.73
C LYS A 617 -19.18 -28.99 29.94
N PHE A 618 -18.33 -28.43 30.79
CA PHE A 618 -17.94 -29.03 32.07
C PHE A 618 -18.19 -28.05 33.20
N LYS A 619 -18.63 -28.58 34.34
CA LYS A 619 -18.75 -27.87 35.59
C LYS A 619 -17.58 -28.25 36.50
N ALA A 620 -16.96 -27.26 37.15
CA ALA A 620 -15.86 -27.55 38.06
C ALA A 620 -16.37 -27.97 39.44
N ILE A 621 -15.86 -29.10 39.94
CA ILE A 621 -16.29 -29.72 41.22
C ILE A 621 -15.13 -30.11 42.15
N GLY A 622 -13.87 -30.07 41.70
CA GLY A 622 -12.69 -30.40 42.52
C GLY A 622 -11.68 -29.29 42.65
N ASN A 623 -12.15 -28.04 42.71
CA ASN A 623 -11.30 -26.89 43.03
C ASN A 623 -10.74 -27.04 44.47
N THR A 624 -9.51 -26.58 44.70
CA THR A 624 -8.82 -26.67 46.00
C THR A 624 -8.39 -25.28 46.46
N GLY A 625 -7.84 -25.15 47.67
CA GLY A 625 -7.38 -23.85 48.21
C GLY A 625 -6.26 -23.16 47.40
N SER A 626 -5.77 -23.80 46.34
CA SER A 626 -4.83 -23.23 45.37
C SER A 626 -5.29 -23.48 43.94
N MET A 627 -4.84 -22.64 43.00
CA MET A 627 -5.05 -22.88 41.57
C MET A 627 -4.48 -24.24 41.17
N SER A 628 -5.24 -25.00 40.39
CA SER A 628 -4.79 -26.30 39.90
C SER A 628 -5.17 -26.49 38.43
N VAL A 629 -4.43 -27.35 37.74
CA VAL A 629 -4.71 -27.70 36.35
C VAL A 629 -5.22 -29.13 36.30
N THR A 630 -6.24 -29.36 35.48
CA THR A 630 -6.64 -30.69 35.01
C THR A 630 -6.70 -30.70 33.49
N GLN A 631 -6.79 -31.88 32.89
CA GLN A 631 -6.83 -32.02 31.43
C GLN A 631 -8.09 -32.74 30.97
N ILE A 632 -8.53 -32.33 29.80
CA ILE A 632 -9.50 -33.05 28.97
C ILE A 632 -8.71 -33.57 27.78
N SER A 633 -8.80 -34.86 27.47
CA SER A 633 -8.06 -35.47 26.34
C SER A 633 -8.98 -36.31 25.47
N LEU A 634 -8.71 -36.32 24.18
CA LEU A 634 -9.43 -37.12 23.20
C LEU A 634 -8.72 -38.47 23.02
N SER A 635 -9.49 -39.55 22.84
CA SER A 635 -8.94 -40.83 22.39
C SER A 635 -9.94 -41.57 21.47
N ASP A 636 -9.42 -42.52 20.69
CA ASP A 636 -10.22 -43.45 19.88
C ASP A 636 -11.22 -42.75 18.94
N PHE A 637 -10.86 -41.58 18.40
CA PHE A 637 -11.72 -40.85 17.48
C PHE A 637 -11.69 -41.44 16.07
N LEU A 638 -12.87 -41.56 15.47
CA LEU A 638 -13.07 -42.00 14.10
C LEU A 638 -13.97 -41.02 13.34
N TYR A 639 -13.62 -40.80 12.08
CA TYR A 639 -14.54 -40.28 11.07
C TYR A 639 -14.99 -41.43 10.17
N ASN A 640 -16.30 -41.67 10.08
CA ASN A 640 -16.88 -42.89 9.52
C ASN A 640 -16.23 -44.13 10.17
N THR A 641 -15.32 -44.80 9.45
CA THR A 641 -14.56 -45.97 9.93
C THR A 641 -13.06 -45.69 10.05
N THR A 642 -12.62 -44.46 9.76
CA THR A 642 -11.20 -44.08 9.70
C THR A 642 -10.76 -43.48 11.03
N ALA A 643 -9.76 -44.09 11.65
CA ALA A 643 -9.18 -43.59 12.90
C ALA A 643 -8.36 -42.31 12.67
N ILE A 644 -8.47 -41.37 13.60
CA ILE A 644 -7.77 -40.10 13.57
C ILE A 644 -6.59 -40.17 14.55
N ALA A 645 -5.37 -40.13 14.02
CA ALA A 645 -4.17 -40.33 14.84
C ALA A 645 -3.81 -39.07 15.66
N GLN A 646 -4.09 -37.89 15.14
CA GLN A 646 -3.72 -36.62 15.76
C GLN A 646 -4.88 -36.03 16.56
N VAL A 647 -5.03 -36.52 17.79
CA VAL A 647 -6.06 -36.06 18.73
C VAL A 647 -5.42 -35.31 19.90
N GLY A 648 -5.94 -34.13 20.20
CA GLY A 648 -5.39 -33.20 21.18
C GLY A 648 -5.98 -33.31 22.58
N SER A 649 -5.48 -32.45 23.46
CA SER A 649 -5.99 -32.22 24.81
C SER A 649 -6.17 -30.73 25.08
N ALA A 650 -7.02 -30.41 26.04
CA ALA A 650 -7.18 -29.08 26.59
C ALA A 650 -6.81 -29.05 28.07
N ASN A 651 -6.12 -27.99 28.47
CA ASN A 651 -5.92 -27.66 29.86
C ASN A 651 -7.16 -26.93 30.39
N VAL A 652 -7.58 -27.33 31.60
CA VAL A 652 -8.60 -26.65 32.39
C VAL A 652 -7.94 -26.11 33.64
N ILE A 653 -7.82 -24.79 33.72
CA ILE A 653 -7.26 -24.10 34.89
C ILE A 653 -8.39 -23.83 35.87
N LEU A 654 -8.37 -24.54 36.99
CA LEU A 654 -9.32 -24.39 38.09
C LEU A 654 -8.87 -23.27 39.02
N SER A 655 -9.78 -22.33 39.29
CA SER A 655 -9.54 -21.26 40.27
C SER A 655 -9.48 -21.83 41.70
N ALA A 656 -8.77 -21.16 42.59
CA ALA A 656 -8.72 -21.56 44.00
C ALA A 656 -10.12 -21.48 44.67
N TYR A 657 -10.41 -22.42 45.56
CA TYR A 657 -11.67 -22.57 46.30
C TYR A 657 -11.41 -23.18 47.69
N THR A 658 -12.01 -22.63 48.74
CA THR A 658 -11.93 -23.13 50.11
C THR A 658 -13.33 -23.31 50.68
N ASP A 659 -13.63 -24.48 51.24
CA ASP A 659 -14.95 -24.89 51.76
C ASP A 659 -15.21 -24.38 53.20
N ILE A 660 -14.42 -23.39 53.65
CA ILE A 660 -14.62 -22.69 54.91
C ILE A 660 -15.35 -21.39 54.55
N GLU A 661 -16.51 -21.12 55.19
CA GLU A 661 -16.93 -19.74 55.44
C GLU A 661 -15.92 -19.11 56.40
N ASP A 662 -14.69 -18.93 55.91
CA ASP A 662 -13.79 -17.96 56.48
C ASP A 662 -14.17 -16.67 55.79
N GLU A 663 -14.59 -15.69 56.60
CA GLU A 663 -14.48 -14.29 56.23
C GLU A 663 -13.11 -14.13 55.57
N VAL A 664 -13.11 -14.06 54.24
CA VAL A 664 -11.99 -13.49 53.52
C VAL A 664 -11.92 -12.10 54.12
N ILE A 665 -10.94 -11.87 55.01
CA ILE A 665 -10.44 -10.53 55.24
C ILE A 665 -9.80 -10.17 53.90
N THR A 666 -10.65 -9.82 52.94
CA THR A 666 -10.25 -9.06 51.78
C THR A 666 -9.65 -7.83 52.41
N VAL A 667 -8.33 -7.66 52.32
CA VAL A 667 -7.73 -6.34 52.48
C VAL A 667 -8.53 -5.47 51.52
N PRO A 668 -9.41 -4.55 51.99
CA PRO A 668 -10.30 -3.85 51.09
C PRO A 668 -9.44 -3.12 50.06
N GLN A 669 -9.50 -3.55 48.81
CA GLN A 669 -8.84 -2.84 47.72
C GLN A 669 -9.46 -1.46 47.66
N PRO A 670 -8.67 -0.38 47.66
CA PRO A 670 -9.21 0.96 47.64
C PRO A 670 -10.16 1.16 46.47
N LYS A 671 -11.42 1.48 46.78
CA LYS A 671 -12.51 1.59 45.83
C LYS A 671 -13.37 2.79 46.20
N LEU A 672 -13.69 3.60 45.19
CA LEU A 672 -14.74 4.59 45.29
C LEU A 672 -16.06 3.99 44.79
N GLU A 673 -17.10 4.06 45.60
CA GLU A 673 -18.47 3.66 45.26
C GLU A 673 -19.33 4.90 45.08
N VAL A 674 -20.21 4.85 44.07
CA VAL A 674 -21.12 5.95 43.73
C VAL A 674 -22.53 5.40 43.75
N TYR A 675 -23.36 5.89 44.66
CA TYR A 675 -24.74 5.40 44.82
C TYR A 675 -25.73 6.55 45.10
N PRO A 676 -26.90 6.57 44.44
CA PRO A 676 -27.27 5.72 43.31
C PRO A 676 -26.43 6.04 42.06
N ASN A 677 -26.29 5.07 41.14
CA ASN A 677 -25.70 5.27 39.82
C ASN A 677 -26.43 4.36 38.82
N PRO A 678 -27.28 4.88 37.93
CA PRO A 678 -27.48 6.31 37.62
C PRO A 678 -28.17 7.11 38.74
N PHE A 679 -27.96 8.43 38.80
CA PHE A 679 -28.66 9.32 39.75
C PHE A 679 -29.30 10.54 39.08
N ARG A 680 -30.32 11.11 39.74
CA ARG A 680 -31.00 12.35 39.30
C ARG A 680 -30.48 13.60 40.01
N ASP A 681 -30.64 13.66 41.33
CA ASP A 681 -30.37 14.91 42.08
C ASP A 681 -29.01 14.93 42.78
N ASN A 682 -28.63 13.82 43.39
CA ASN A 682 -27.35 13.67 44.06
C ASN A 682 -26.90 12.22 44.08
N ALA A 683 -25.58 12.04 44.19
CA ALA A 683 -24.97 10.75 44.49
C ALA A 683 -24.06 10.86 45.71
N ILE A 684 -24.05 9.80 46.50
CA ILE A 684 -23.12 9.62 47.61
C ILE A 684 -21.87 8.95 47.05
N LEU A 685 -20.72 9.55 47.34
CA LEU A 685 -19.40 9.01 47.06
C LEU A 685 -18.83 8.45 48.35
N LYS A 686 -18.75 7.12 48.42
CA LYS A 686 -18.20 6.40 49.58
C LYS A 686 -16.89 5.76 49.17
N PHE A 687 -15.82 6.06 49.89
CA PHE A 687 -14.55 5.39 49.69
C PHE A 687 -14.42 4.22 50.67
N THR A 688 -13.86 3.10 50.20
CA THR A 688 -13.54 1.94 51.04
C THR A 688 -12.09 1.58 50.76
N GLY A 689 -11.24 1.50 51.79
CA GLY A 689 -9.83 1.17 51.68
C GLY A 689 -9.21 0.96 53.06
N THR A 690 -7.92 0.63 53.13
CA THR A 690 -7.21 0.36 54.40
C THR A 690 -6.43 1.55 54.96
N SER A 691 -6.20 2.60 54.15
CA SER A 691 -5.43 3.77 54.56
C SER A 691 -6.30 4.89 55.15
N LYS A 692 -5.79 5.57 56.18
CA LYS A 692 -6.39 6.79 56.77
C LYS A 692 -6.01 8.06 56.00
N GLU A 693 -5.22 7.96 54.95
CA GLU A 693 -4.83 9.11 54.13
C GLU A 693 -6.03 9.72 53.41
N THR A 694 -6.02 11.04 53.29
CA THR A 694 -7.01 11.81 52.53
C THR A 694 -7.13 11.32 51.08
N VAL A 695 -8.36 11.14 50.60
CA VAL A 695 -8.65 10.78 49.21
C VAL A 695 -9.04 12.02 48.42
N GLN A 696 -8.36 12.25 47.29
CA GLN A 696 -8.72 13.29 46.33
C GLN A 696 -9.59 12.70 45.24
N VAL A 697 -10.71 13.34 44.89
CA VAL A 697 -11.63 12.89 43.83
C VAL A 697 -11.85 14.03 42.83
N GLY A 698 -11.36 13.86 41.61
CA GLY A 698 -11.62 14.75 40.49
C GLY A 698 -12.75 14.23 39.61
N ILE A 699 -13.74 15.07 39.30
CA ILE A 699 -14.86 14.75 38.42
C ILE A 699 -14.60 15.36 37.04
N TYR A 700 -14.67 14.56 35.99
CA TYR A 700 -14.34 14.94 34.61
C TYR A 700 -15.50 14.69 33.66
N ASN A 701 -15.68 15.57 32.67
CA ASN A 701 -16.62 15.35 31.57
C ASN A 701 -16.00 14.46 30.46
N LEU A 702 -16.79 14.11 29.44
CA LEU A 702 -16.33 13.29 28.29
C LEU A 702 -15.17 13.89 27.48
N LYS A 703 -14.93 15.20 27.59
CA LYS A 703 -13.79 15.89 26.95
C LYS A 703 -12.53 15.88 27.82
N GLY A 704 -12.55 15.21 28.99
CA GLY A 704 -11.44 15.17 29.94
C GLY A 704 -11.26 16.43 30.77
N GLN A 705 -12.22 17.36 30.76
CA GLN A 705 -12.13 18.62 31.52
C GLN A 705 -12.58 18.41 32.97
N LEU A 706 -11.81 18.96 33.94
CA LEU A 706 -12.15 18.91 35.37
C LEU A 706 -13.37 19.79 35.66
N VAL A 707 -14.42 19.17 36.18
CA VAL A 707 -15.72 19.77 36.53
C VAL A 707 -15.74 20.22 37.98
N LYS A 708 -15.24 19.37 38.89
CA LYS A 708 -15.15 19.64 40.33
C LYS A 708 -14.11 18.74 40.97
N ALA A 709 -13.38 19.27 41.95
CA ALA A 709 -12.52 18.49 42.83
C ALA A 709 -13.18 18.40 44.22
N LEU A 710 -13.16 17.21 44.79
CA LEU A 710 -13.71 16.90 46.10
C LEU A 710 -12.65 16.15 46.92
N GLN A 711 -12.78 16.22 48.25
CA GLN A 711 -11.84 15.61 49.17
C GLN A 711 -12.59 14.83 50.24
N ILE A 712 -12.14 13.60 50.52
CA ILE A 712 -12.63 12.76 51.61
C ILE A 712 -11.50 12.69 52.64
N SER A 713 -11.63 13.46 53.73
CA SER A 713 -10.57 13.60 54.75
C SER A 713 -10.51 12.43 55.75
N ASP A 714 -11.62 11.70 55.94
CA ASP A 714 -11.65 10.47 56.74
C ASP A 714 -12.33 9.35 55.93
N PRO A 715 -11.61 8.66 55.05
CA PRO A 715 -12.19 7.65 54.16
C PRO A 715 -12.75 6.42 54.88
N LEU A 716 -12.44 6.22 56.17
CA LEU A 716 -12.96 5.09 56.94
C LEU A 716 -14.34 5.37 57.55
N ASN A 717 -14.66 6.64 57.83
CA ASN A 717 -15.92 7.01 58.52
C ASN A 717 -16.76 8.07 57.78
N SER A 718 -16.27 8.63 56.68
CA SER A 718 -16.96 9.71 55.96
C SER A 718 -17.30 9.34 54.52
N GLN A 719 -18.47 9.82 54.08
CA GLN A 719 -18.92 9.81 52.70
C GLN A 719 -19.27 11.25 52.31
N ILE A 720 -19.07 11.60 51.05
CA ILE A 720 -19.35 12.94 50.54
C ILE A 720 -20.47 12.87 49.51
N GLN A 721 -21.29 13.91 49.45
CA GLN A 721 -22.38 13.99 48.49
C GLN A 721 -21.99 14.91 47.32
N TRP A 722 -22.18 14.43 46.10
CA TRP A 722 -22.12 15.27 44.92
C TRP A 722 -23.53 15.56 44.40
N ASN A 723 -23.92 16.83 44.48
CA ASN A 723 -25.22 17.35 44.07
C ASN A 723 -25.19 17.91 42.63
N ARG A 724 -24.59 17.17 41.69
CA ARG A 724 -24.48 17.54 40.26
C ARG A 724 -24.02 18.98 40.03
N SER A 725 -23.10 19.50 40.86
CA SER A 725 -22.60 20.87 40.73
C SER A 725 -21.15 20.93 40.23
N ASP A 726 -20.80 21.98 39.49
CA ASP A 726 -19.43 22.32 39.11
C ASP A 726 -18.69 23.07 40.25
N ALA A 727 -17.42 23.43 40.03
CA ALA A 727 -16.61 24.20 40.97
C ALA A 727 -17.20 25.58 41.33
N LYS A 728 -18.14 26.12 40.54
CA LYS A 728 -18.83 27.41 40.78
C LYS A 728 -20.23 27.22 41.37
N GLY A 729 -20.61 25.99 41.72
CA GLY A 729 -21.92 25.66 42.30
C GLY A 729 -23.06 25.56 41.29
N ARG A 730 -22.78 25.64 39.97
CA ARG A 730 -23.79 25.52 38.92
C ARG A 730 -24.09 24.06 38.62
N THR A 731 -25.35 23.76 38.30
CA THR A 731 -25.75 22.39 37.92
C THR A 731 -25.11 21.98 36.60
N VAL A 732 -24.55 20.77 36.54
CA VAL A 732 -23.94 20.17 35.34
C VAL A 732 -25.00 19.48 34.49
N SER A 733 -24.75 19.30 33.20
CA SER A 733 -25.66 18.64 32.25
C SER A 733 -25.85 17.15 32.56
N ASP A 734 -26.98 16.59 32.13
CA ASP A 734 -27.19 15.13 32.13
C ASP A 734 -26.17 14.45 31.21
N GLY A 735 -25.73 13.23 31.57
CA GLY A 735 -24.74 12.48 30.80
C GLY A 735 -23.71 11.74 31.64
N ILE A 736 -22.66 11.24 30.96
CA ILE A 736 -21.60 10.43 31.56
C ILE A 736 -20.48 11.32 32.09
N TYR A 737 -20.07 11.07 33.33
CA TYR A 737 -18.90 11.69 33.97
C TYR A 737 -17.96 10.61 34.51
N PHE A 738 -16.67 10.94 34.59
CA PHE A 738 -15.65 10.08 35.16
C PHE A 738 -15.11 10.67 36.46
N LEU A 739 -15.10 9.89 37.53
CA LEU A 739 -14.51 10.26 38.81
C LEU A 739 -13.17 9.56 38.92
N ARG A 740 -12.09 10.33 38.91
CA ARG A 740 -10.74 9.83 39.17
C ARG A 740 -10.40 10.10 40.63
N TRP A 741 -10.05 9.07 41.37
CA TRP A 741 -9.64 9.19 42.77
C TRP A 741 -8.17 8.82 42.96
N GLN A 742 -7.55 9.41 43.98
CA GLN A 742 -6.18 9.13 44.38
C GLN A 742 -6.05 9.12 45.92
N GLN A 743 -5.39 8.09 46.44
CA GLN A 743 -5.01 7.94 47.85
C GLN A 743 -3.54 7.47 47.89
N GLY A 744 -2.62 8.36 48.28
CA GLY A 744 -1.18 8.10 48.18
C GLY A 744 -0.75 7.82 46.73
N GLU A 745 -0.06 6.69 46.52
CA GLU A 745 0.35 6.20 45.18
C GLU A 745 -0.78 5.47 44.44
N GLN A 746 -1.85 5.08 45.13
CA GLN A 746 -2.96 4.35 44.54
C GLN A 746 -3.95 5.30 43.87
N ASN A 747 -4.47 4.89 42.72
CA ASN A 747 -5.48 5.66 41.99
C ASN A 747 -6.46 4.73 41.27
N GLY A 748 -7.63 5.27 40.95
CA GLY A 748 -8.65 4.55 40.19
C GLY A 748 -9.64 5.48 39.52
N THR A 749 -10.48 4.94 38.66
CA THR A 749 -11.50 5.69 37.92
C THR A 749 -12.86 5.00 37.98
N ASN A 750 -13.91 5.78 38.19
CA ASN A 750 -15.30 5.33 38.22
C ASN A 750 -16.13 6.10 37.20
N LYS A 751 -17.05 5.42 36.53
CA LYS A 751 -18.03 6.04 35.62
C LYS A 751 -19.33 6.30 36.38
N VAL A 752 -19.88 7.51 36.25
CA VAL A 752 -21.21 7.87 36.76
C VAL A 752 -22.10 8.38 35.63
N LEU A 753 -23.38 8.03 35.69
CA LEU A 753 -24.41 8.50 34.77
C LEU A 753 -25.40 9.40 35.51
N ILE A 754 -25.53 10.66 35.06
CA ILE A 754 -26.56 11.59 35.50
C ILE A 754 -27.74 11.46 34.54
N ILE A 755 -28.92 11.20 35.09
CA ILE A 755 -30.19 11.12 34.34
C ILE A 755 -31.17 12.16 34.87
N LYS A 756 -32.13 12.52 34.03
CA LYS A 756 -33.19 13.47 34.39
C LYS A 756 -34.31 12.83 35.19
#